data_AF-A0A954HQH7-F1
#
_entry.id   AF-A0A954HQH7-F1
#
_cell.length_a   1.000
_cell.length_b   1.000
_cell.length_c   1.000
_cell.angle_alpha   90.00
_cell.angle_beta   90.00
_cell.angle_gamma   90.00
#
_symmetry.space_group_name_H-M   'P 1'
#
loop_
_entity.id
_entity.type
_entity.pdbx_description
1 polymer ?
#
loop_
_entity_poly.entity_id
_entity_poly.type
_entity_poly.pdbx_seq_one_letter_code
_entity_poly.pdbx_strand_id
1 'polypeptide(L)'
;MIRSFLRRAFGMSAVTSRRRRISVRPSVAMELLEVRSLLSGITMLGGSGRLIYSGTAADESLTVSFAAGEYTFTAGAAETITVGTNISDLDPAANVVRFSAAASETAAGVAISSLEINTAGGTDTVAINSIRSATERLEVSNSGAGDTVTVGGDLGSAGSRIGGTVILRGTAISLGGDIFTNNQAVTLDAPATLTADVQIDAGTGSVALNGAVDGTFDLDVIGGFLDLNQADIGATTALRNFSATGANSQVLGVRVTTDVDIRSNIYSVQGALTSTGGSGVATIAPRDAASNLTLSFGTVANPISNDFSGFTQVAVGDTTTGTLTINNDGIDGIGSGVGSGPAGNLDVGAPLTLTGASVVVTESINNGTNSIQIFADSVNFSGQGSPRGTGAVDITKLNAGGTLNLAGIGNRYWGLAPVTVNAAGATANFVGAVGAQTSQLNVTADVINLTHFTAIVATGTVTLNATTVNLNGGIQAGGTVQINGNLVLSGTTTFLIGGGGNLSVTGTTTANNQRITIRGAGGVAIGTISLGDVVGANLFRIDSSGAATAGTVNLNDLSALDIIVRGNVLTTDGTVTATGGNVFLAGNLTLNGNTSLSKTSGSSLHYVRVVGTINGAFDLNINSGNGVTVLTAGIGGVTPLNSATISSGGLNFLTVPIVVTNGFTWTVGTNGN
;
A
#
# COMPACT_ATOMS: atom_id res chain seq x y z
N MET A 1 92.88 -28.46 43.83
CA MET A 1 93.64 -28.75 45.07
C MET A 1 94.76 -27.71 45.18
N ILE A 2 94.78 -26.96 46.30
CA ILE A 2 95.95 -26.28 46.89
C ILE A 2 96.53 -25.10 46.08
N ARG A 3 96.13 -23.84 46.32
CA ARG A 3 96.62 -22.85 47.33
C ARG A 3 98.14 -22.64 47.36
N SER A 4 98.56 -21.36 47.24
CA SER A 4 99.74 -20.69 47.87
C SER A 4 100.50 -19.86 46.81
N PHE A 5 100.43 -18.52 46.70
CA PHE A 5 100.68 -17.41 47.64
C PHE A 5 102.17 -17.15 47.95
N LEU A 6 102.52 -15.85 47.93
CA LEU A 6 103.77 -15.13 48.30
C LEU A 6 104.83 -14.94 47.20
N ARG A 7 105.00 -13.72 46.63
CA ARG A 7 105.56 -12.45 47.18
C ARG A 7 107.04 -12.53 47.60
N ARG A 8 107.92 -11.91 46.80
CA ARG A 8 108.79 -10.75 47.15
C ARG A 8 110.00 -10.66 46.20
N ALA A 9 110.15 -9.52 45.53
CA ALA A 9 111.37 -8.72 45.56
C ALA A 9 111.10 -7.37 44.86
N PHE A 10 111.12 -6.31 45.67
CA PHE A 10 111.04 -4.91 45.25
C PHE A 10 112.43 -4.41 44.81
N GLY A 11 112.46 -3.38 43.96
CA GLY A 11 113.61 -2.47 43.79
C GLY A 11 113.76 -1.98 42.34
N MET A 12 112.89 -1.09 41.85
CA MET A 12 113.05 0.38 41.85
C MET A 12 114.40 0.91 41.33
N SER A 13 114.38 1.54 40.15
CA SER A 13 115.10 2.80 39.83
C SER A 13 114.41 3.41 38.60
N ALA A 14 113.48 4.36 38.79
CA ALA A 14 113.67 5.81 38.81
C ALA A 14 113.88 6.40 37.39
N VAL A 15 112.83 6.98 36.80
CA VAL A 15 112.46 8.42 36.84
C VAL A 15 113.06 9.17 35.64
N THR A 16 112.19 9.64 34.75
CA THR A 16 112.10 11.08 34.44
C THR A 16 110.67 11.45 34.08
N SER A 17 110.08 12.24 34.96
CA SER A 17 108.79 12.91 34.82
C SER A 17 108.90 14.16 33.93
N ARG A 18 107.84 14.48 33.18
CA ARG A 18 107.40 15.88 33.02
C ARG A 18 105.95 16.02 33.45
N ARG A 19 105.75 16.89 34.45
CA ARG A 19 104.47 17.33 35.03
C ARG A 19 104.03 18.65 34.41
N ARG A 20 102.71 18.82 34.26
CA ARG A 20 101.86 19.97 34.67
C ARG A 20 100.40 19.48 34.53
N ARG A 21 99.61 19.18 35.58
CA ARG A 21 98.89 20.01 36.60
C ARG A 21 98.17 21.21 35.95
N ILE A 22 96.85 21.43 36.12
CA ILE A 22 96.05 21.76 37.34
C ILE A 22 94.55 21.43 37.05
N SER A 23 93.80 20.62 37.84
CA SER A 23 92.81 20.94 38.94
C SER A 23 91.54 21.69 38.46
N VAL A 24 90.25 21.42 38.80
CA VAL A 24 89.54 21.01 40.04
C VAL A 24 88.15 20.38 39.67
N ARG A 25 87.54 19.54 40.54
CA ARG A 25 86.13 18.96 40.49
C ARG A 25 85.06 19.98 40.99
N PRO A 26 83.74 19.71 41.24
CA PRO A 26 82.76 18.67 40.85
C PRO A 26 81.36 19.22 40.36
N SER A 27 80.44 18.31 40.00
CA SER A 27 78.95 18.39 39.99
C SER A 27 78.21 19.65 39.49
N VAL A 28 77.33 19.48 38.49
CA VAL A 28 75.86 19.65 38.59
C VAL A 28 75.27 19.01 37.32
N ALA A 29 74.35 18.07 37.49
CA ALA A 29 73.44 17.65 36.42
C ALA A 29 72.54 18.85 36.10
N MET A 30 72.79 19.52 34.98
CA MET A 30 71.74 20.26 34.29
C MET A 30 71.24 19.35 33.18
N GLU A 31 70.18 18.63 33.51
CA GLU A 31 69.22 18.15 32.54
C GLU A 31 68.75 19.41 31.78
N LEU A 32 69.17 19.52 30.51
CA LEU A 32 68.65 20.54 29.63
C LEU A 32 67.20 20.12 29.34
N LEU A 33 66.28 20.60 30.19
CA LEU A 33 64.86 20.60 29.94
C LEU A 33 64.63 21.55 28.76
N GLU A 34 64.88 21.06 27.54
CA GLU A 34 64.45 21.72 26.32
C GLU A 34 62.93 21.57 26.28
N VAL A 35 62.25 22.53 26.91
CA VAL A 35 60.82 22.77 26.74
C VAL A 35 60.64 23.13 25.26
N ARG A 36 60.35 22.13 24.43
CA ARG A 36 59.84 22.31 23.08
C ARG A 36 58.39 22.78 23.17
N SER A 37 58.21 24.01 23.62
CA SER A 37 56.97 24.74 23.38
C SER A 37 56.84 24.93 21.86
N LEU A 38 55.71 24.49 21.31
CA LEU A 38 55.21 24.81 19.97
C LEU A 38 55.89 24.08 18.80
N LEU A 39 55.54 22.80 18.62
CA LEU A 39 55.47 22.24 17.26
C LEU A 39 54.15 22.72 16.61
N SER A 40 54.13 23.98 16.15
CA SER A 40 53.14 24.42 15.16
C SER A 40 53.57 23.87 13.80
N GLY A 41 52.94 22.77 13.36
CA GLY A 41 53.15 22.18 12.04
C GLY A 41 53.90 20.86 12.10
N ILE A 42 53.15 19.77 12.10
CA ILE A 42 53.67 18.45 11.72
C ILE A 42 53.80 18.46 10.19
N THR A 43 55.03 18.47 9.68
CA THR A 43 55.31 18.19 8.26
C THR A 43 55.61 16.70 8.10
N MET A 44 54.72 15.93 7.48
CA MET A 44 54.95 14.51 7.21
C MET A 44 55.49 14.32 5.78
N LEU A 45 56.72 13.79 5.68
CA LEU A 45 57.34 13.39 4.43
C LEU A 45 57.38 11.85 4.37
N GLY A 46 56.46 11.24 3.62
CA GLY A 46 56.62 9.91 3.03
C GLY A 46 55.75 8.83 3.65
N GLY A 47 54.70 8.38 2.95
CA GLY A 47 54.02 7.10 3.20
C GLY A 47 52.50 7.19 3.42
N SER A 48 51.77 6.14 3.03
CA SER A 48 50.39 5.90 3.47
C SER A 48 50.41 5.35 4.91
N GLY A 49 49.51 5.82 5.77
CA GLY A 49 49.48 5.45 7.19
C GLY A 49 48.12 5.65 7.86
N ARG A 50 47.97 5.04 9.04
CA ARG A 50 46.85 5.23 9.97
C ARG A 50 47.23 6.31 10.99
N LEU A 51 46.49 7.42 11.02
CA LEU A 51 46.63 8.44 12.07
C LEU A 51 45.64 8.10 13.19
N ILE A 52 46.14 7.67 14.35
CA ILE A 52 45.35 7.59 15.59
C ILE A 52 45.78 8.75 16.47
N TYR A 53 44.81 9.61 16.80
CA TYR A 53 44.95 10.57 17.89
C TYR A 53 44.25 10.01 19.12
N SER A 54 44.96 9.91 20.25
CA SER A 54 44.41 9.47 21.53
C SER A 54 45.01 10.32 22.66
N GLY A 55 44.23 11.26 23.18
CA GLY A 55 44.53 11.97 24.44
C GLY A 55 44.03 11.17 25.64
N THR A 56 44.61 11.39 26.82
CA THR A 56 44.09 10.82 28.09
C THR A 56 43.77 11.89 29.13
N ALA A 57 43.98 13.16 28.79
CA ALA A 57 43.64 14.30 29.63
C ALA A 57 42.29 14.88 29.20
N ALA A 58 41.58 15.49 30.15
CA ALA A 58 40.52 16.42 29.81
C ALA A 58 41.17 17.59 29.05
N ASP A 59 40.63 17.86 27.86
CA ASP A 59 40.89 19.04 27.06
C ASP A 59 42.23 19.05 26.27
N GLU A 60 42.24 18.49 25.04
CA GLU A 60 43.35 18.62 24.09
C GLU A 60 42.87 19.11 22.70
N SER A 61 43.47 20.20 22.17
CA SER A 61 43.16 20.76 20.84
C SER A 61 44.15 20.28 19.76
N LEU A 62 43.66 19.59 18.72
CA LEU A 62 44.47 19.20 17.55
C LEU A 62 44.02 19.90 16.27
N THR A 63 44.71 20.95 15.82
CA THR A 63 44.45 21.52 14.48
C THR A 63 45.33 20.82 13.41
N VAL A 64 44.72 20.12 12.44
CA VAL A 64 45.42 19.52 11.28
C VAL A 64 45.15 20.34 10.02
N SER A 65 45.98 21.36 9.79
CA SER A 65 45.91 22.20 8.58
C SER A 65 46.90 21.71 7.53
N PHE A 66 46.43 21.46 6.30
CA PHE A 66 47.29 21.32 5.13
C PHE A 66 47.47 22.69 4.49
N ALA A 67 48.61 23.33 4.73
CA ALA A 67 48.98 24.57 4.05
C ALA A 67 49.13 24.30 2.53
N ALA A 68 48.78 25.30 1.71
CA ALA A 68 48.73 25.28 0.24
C ALA A 68 50.05 24.91 -0.47
N GLY A 69 50.45 23.64 -0.34
CA GLY A 69 51.59 23.03 -1.00
C GLY A 69 51.18 21.69 -1.59
N GLU A 70 51.55 21.47 -2.84
CA GLU A 70 51.38 20.21 -3.56
C GLU A 70 52.28 19.14 -2.92
N TYR A 71 51.72 17.99 -2.54
CA TYR A 71 52.49 16.87 -1.99
C TYR A 71 52.32 15.63 -2.88
N THR A 72 53.38 15.24 -3.58
CA THR A 72 53.45 14.00 -4.38
C THR A 72 54.24 12.93 -3.60
N PHE A 73 53.69 11.71 -3.47
CA PHE A 73 54.37 10.60 -2.78
C PHE A 73 54.62 9.43 -3.73
N THR A 74 55.83 8.86 -3.67
CA THR A 74 56.26 7.72 -4.49
C THR A 74 56.23 6.44 -3.64
N ALA A 75 55.65 5.37 -4.16
CA ALA A 75 55.31 4.14 -3.42
C ALA A 75 56.53 3.39 -2.82
N GLY A 76 56.44 3.02 -1.54
CA GLY A 76 57.40 2.18 -0.81
C GLY A 76 56.75 1.59 0.47
N ALA A 77 57.20 0.39 0.87
CA ALA A 77 56.53 -0.56 1.78
C ALA A 77 56.04 -0.03 3.15
N ALA A 78 55.00 -0.70 3.69
CA ALA A 78 54.24 -0.33 4.88
C ALA A 78 55.08 -0.23 6.18
N GLU A 79 54.90 0.87 6.92
CA GLU A 79 55.34 1.02 8.32
C GLU A 79 54.22 1.61 9.20
N THR A 80 54.18 1.17 10.47
CA THR A 80 53.18 1.51 11.48
C THR A 80 53.67 2.65 12.36
N ILE A 81 52.84 3.65 12.64
CA ILE A 81 53.14 4.69 13.63
C ILE A 81 52.11 4.63 14.76
N THR A 82 52.61 4.48 15.99
CA THR A 82 51.86 4.58 17.26
C THR A 82 52.21 5.91 17.90
N VAL A 83 51.22 6.71 18.30
CA VAL A 83 51.45 7.90 19.12
C VAL A 83 51.10 7.55 20.57
N GLY A 84 52.11 7.64 21.44
CA GLY A 84 52.01 7.39 22.87
C GLY A 84 51.66 8.64 23.68
N THR A 85 51.22 8.38 24.91
CA THR A 85 50.68 9.28 25.94
C THR A 85 51.47 10.56 26.23
N ASN A 86 50.72 11.62 26.57
CA ASN A 86 51.05 12.90 27.21
C ASN A 86 51.25 14.11 26.28
N ILE A 87 50.17 14.87 26.07
CA ILE A 87 50.23 16.31 25.82
C ILE A 87 49.27 16.98 26.83
N SER A 88 49.76 17.91 27.62
CA SER A 88 48.96 18.74 28.53
C SER A 88 48.79 20.12 27.91
N ASP A 89 47.55 20.53 27.62
CA ASP A 89 47.20 21.94 27.38
C ASP A 89 46.41 22.49 28.58
N LEU A 90 46.53 23.80 28.82
CA LEU A 90 45.99 24.54 29.96
C LEU A 90 44.96 25.59 29.50
N ASP A 91 44.25 25.34 28.40
CA ASP A 91 43.19 26.22 27.89
C ASP A 91 41.79 25.62 28.12
N PRO A 92 40.91 26.25 28.93
CA PRO A 92 39.55 25.76 29.21
C PRO A 92 38.54 26.00 28.07
N ALA A 93 38.99 26.17 26.83
CA ALA A 93 38.14 26.42 25.66
C ALA A 93 37.92 25.15 24.83
N ALA A 94 36.71 24.99 24.29
CA ALA A 94 36.30 23.84 23.47
C ALA A 94 37.35 23.50 22.39
N ASN A 95 37.77 22.23 22.35
CA ASN A 95 38.81 21.79 21.43
C ASN A 95 38.28 21.65 20.02
N VAL A 96 38.94 22.25 19.02
CA VAL A 96 38.52 22.14 17.62
C VAL A 96 39.53 21.36 16.80
N VAL A 97 39.17 20.15 16.35
CA VAL A 97 39.93 19.41 15.35
C VAL A 97 39.46 19.77 13.95
N ARG A 98 40.23 20.55 13.19
CA ARG A 98 39.88 20.96 11.82
C ARG A 98 40.67 20.17 10.77
N PHE A 99 39.98 19.59 9.79
CA PHE A 99 40.56 19.12 8.53
C PHE A 99 40.03 19.97 7.38
N SER A 100 40.91 20.68 6.66
CA SER A 100 40.55 21.40 5.43
C SER A 100 41.55 21.08 4.32
N ALA A 101 41.08 20.51 3.21
CA ALA A 101 41.86 20.48 1.98
C ALA A 101 41.72 21.85 1.29
N ALA A 102 42.83 22.55 1.06
CA ALA A 102 42.84 23.71 0.19
C ALA A 102 42.58 23.25 -1.27
N ALA A 103 41.74 23.99 -1.98
CA ALA A 103 41.30 23.69 -3.34
C ALA A 103 42.46 23.39 -4.30
N SER A 104 42.50 22.16 -4.84
CA SER A 104 43.11 21.85 -6.14
C SER A 104 42.55 20.53 -6.67
N GLU A 105 41.88 20.57 -7.82
CA GLU A 105 41.13 19.46 -8.44
C GLU A 105 42.00 18.45 -9.19
N THR A 106 43.34 18.59 -9.19
CA THR A 106 44.18 17.97 -10.22
C THR A 106 45.37 17.13 -9.76
N ALA A 107 45.61 16.90 -8.47
CA ALA A 107 46.73 16.07 -8.04
C ALA A 107 46.28 14.83 -7.27
N ALA A 108 46.73 13.66 -7.74
CA ALA A 108 46.56 12.36 -7.09
C ALA A 108 46.98 12.42 -5.62
N GLY A 109 45.99 12.56 -4.73
CA GLY A 109 46.18 12.73 -3.29
C GLY A 109 46.57 11.41 -2.61
N VAL A 110 47.32 11.52 -1.52
CA VAL A 110 47.72 10.40 -0.66
C VAL A 110 46.50 9.64 -0.15
N ALA A 111 46.50 8.32 -0.31
CA ALA A 111 45.55 7.43 0.34
C ALA A 111 45.87 7.35 1.85
N ILE A 112 45.09 8.04 2.68
CA ILE A 112 45.08 7.81 4.13
C ILE A 112 44.29 6.50 4.32
N SER A 113 44.88 5.40 4.80
CA SER A 113 44.13 4.13 4.86
C SER A 113 43.00 4.18 5.89
N SER A 114 43.19 4.86 7.03
CA SER A 114 42.13 5.11 8.00
C SER A 114 42.41 6.39 8.78
N LEU A 115 41.37 7.22 8.93
CA LEU A 115 41.35 8.37 9.84
C LEU A 115 40.47 8.00 11.03
N GLU A 116 41.08 7.84 12.21
CA GLU A 116 40.39 7.55 13.45
C GLU A 116 40.66 8.68 14.45
N ILE A 117 39.59 9.37 14.85
CA ILE A 117 39.61 10.48 15.80
C ILE A 117 38.96 9.99 17.08
N ASN A 118 39.75 9.81 18.12
CA ASN A 118 39.23 9.44 19.43
C ASN A 118 39.18 10.68 20.32
N THR A 119 37.98 11.19 20.56
CA THR A 119 37.75 12.24 21.56
C THR A 119 37.71 11.54 22.92
N ALA A 120 38.73 11.81 23.73
CA ALA A 120 38.82 11.28 25.08
C ALA A 120 37.73 11.90 25.97
N GLY A 121 37.74 11.66 27.28
CA GLY A 121 36.80 12.36 28.17
C GLY A 121 36.92 13.88 28.05
N GLY A 122 35.80 14.61 28.05
CA GLY A 122 35.79 16.07 27.88
C GLY A 122 34.57 16.55 27.11
N THR A 123 34.62 17.79 26.62
CA THR A 123 33.65 18.36 25.67
C THR A 123 34.41 18.85 24.44
N ASP A 124 34.56 17.97 23.46
CA ASP A 124 35.35 18.20 22.26
C ASP A 124 34.50 18.63 21.05
N THR A 125 35.11 19.29 20.07
CA THR A 125 34.48 19.63 18.79
C THR A 125 35.36 19.12 17.64
N VAL A 126 34.82 18.19 16.84
CA VAL A 126 35.48 17.70 15.63
C VAL A 126 34.87 18.40 14.43
N ALA A 127 35.65 19.12 13.64
CA ALA A 127 35.20 19.83 12.45
C ALA A 127 35.88 19.28 11.18
N ILE A 128 35.10 18.65 10.32
CA ILE A 128 35.56 18.05 9.06
C ILE A 128 35.02 18.89 7.91
N ASN A 129 35.89 19.64 7.23
CA ASN A 129 35.44 20.52 6.14
C ASN A 129 35.49 19.85 4.77
N SER A 130 36.31 18.80 4.59
CA SER A 130 36.23 17.88 3.45
C SER A 130 37.23 16.73 3.60
N ILE A 131 36.89 15.57 3.02
CA ILE A 131 37.80 14.44 2.81
C ILE A 131 37.62 13.99 1.37
N ARG A 132 38.66 13.99 0.51
CA ARG A 132 38.51 13.72 -0.94
C ARG A 132 39.33 12.53 -1.47
N SER A 133 40.01 11.80 -0.59
CA SER A 133 40.90 10.68 -0.94
C SER A 133 40.25 9.32 -0.64
N ALA A 134 40.72 8.25 -1.30
CA ALA A 134 40.30 6.86 -1.08
C ALA A 134 40.73 6.35 0.30
N THR A 135 40.18 6.95 1.36
CA THR A 135 40.31 6.49 2.73
C THR A 135 39.53 5.20 2.92
N GLU A 136 40.17 4.13 3.41
CA GLU A 136 39.49 2.85 3.68
C GLU A 136 38.66 2.89 4.97
N ARG A 137 38.77 3.95 5.80
CA ARG A 137 37.85 4.20 6.94
C ARG A 137 37.94 5.63 7.51
N LEU A 138 36.79 6.21 7.86
CA LEU A 138 36.69 7.38 8.75
C LEU A 138 35.90 6.98 10.00
N GLU A 139 36.49 7.10 11.17
CA GLU A 139 35.78 6.92 12.43
C GLU A 139 36.07 8.08 13.38
N VAL A 140 35.02 8.71 13.90
CA VAL A 140 35.09 9.55 15.09
C VAL A 140 34.52 8.72 16.22
N SER A 141 35.37 8.24 17.13
CA SER A 141 34.96 7.43 18.28
C SER A 141 34.76 8.30 19.52
N ASN A 142 33.66 8.07 20.23
CA ASN A 142 33.24 8.84 21.41
C ASN A 142 33.72 8.16 22.71
N SER A 143 34.26 8.96 23.66
CA SER A 143 34.30 8.59 25.08
C SER A 143 33.98 9.73 26.08
N GLY A 144 33.61 10.95 25.62
CA GLY A 144 33.38 12.15 26.42
C GLY A 144 31.93 12.64 26.50
N ALA A 145 31.56 13.27 27.63
CA ALA A 145 30.25 13.89 27.82
C ALA A 145 30.27 15.32 27.27
N GLY A 146 29.74 15.53 26.07
CA GLY A 146 29.58 16.85 25.44
C GLY A 146 30.17 17.00 24.04
N ASP A 147 30.79 15.94 23.51
CA ASP A 147 31.49 16.01 22.22
C ASP A 147 30.53 16.32 21.06
N THR A 148 30.95 17.14 20.12
CA THR A 148 30.18 17.46 18.90
C THR A 148 31.01 17.21 17.65
N VAL A 149 30.35 16.79 16.57
CA VAL A 149 30.96 16.62 15.25
C VAL A 149 30.29 17.57 14.26
N THR A 150 31.07 18.30 13.48
CA THR A 150 30.59 19.18 12.42
C THR A 150 31.21 18.74 11.09
N VAL A 151 30.39 18.40 10.12
CA VAL A 151 30.79 18.14 8.74
C VAL A 151 30.40 19.37 7.91
N GLY A 152 31.35 20.29 7.72
CA GLY A 152 31.11 21.57 7.04
C GLY A 152 31.22 21.52 5.51
N GLY A 153 31.70 20.40 4.96
CA GLY A 153 31.74 20.15 3.52
C GLY A 153 31.96 18.67 3.22
N ASP A 154 31.93 18.32 1.94
CA ASP A 154 31.70 16.93 1.52
C ASP A 154 32.79 15.94 1.98
N LEU A 155 32.33 14.80 2.47
CA LEU A 155 33.09 13.60 2.74
C LEU A 155 33.01 12.69 1.52
N GLY A 156 33.99 12.81 0.64
CA GLY A 156 34.00 12.19 -0.68
C GLY A 156 33.29 13.06 -1.72
N SER A 157 33.18 12.53 -2.93
CA SER A 157 32.33 13.06 -3.99
C SER A 157 31.83 11.92 -4.87
N ALA A 158 30.84 12.17 -5.73
CA ALA A 158 30.35 11.17 -6.69
C ALA A 158 31.47 10.55 -7.56
N GLY A 159 32.52 11.32 -7.87
CA GLY A 159 33.68 10.87 -8.65
C GLY A 159 34.89 10.40 -7.82
N SER A 160 34.93 10.70 -6.51
CA SER A 160 36.02 10.31 -5.59
C SER A 160 35.42 9.93 -4.23
N ARG A 161 34.90 8.71 -4.17
CA ARG A 161 34.19 8.17 -3.01
C ARG A 161 35.16 7.69 -1.93
N ILE A 162 34.75 7.79 -0.67
CA ILE A 162 35.49 7.21 0.47
C ILE A 162 35.48 5.69 0.30
N GLY A 163 36.66 5.07 0.27
CA GLY A 163 36.82 3.61 0.10
C GLY A 163 36.41 2.78 1.33
N GLY A 164 35.87 3.45 2.35
CA GLY A 164 35.74 2.96 3.71
C GLY A 164 34.44 3.28 4.41
N THR A 165 34.23 2.65 5.56
CA THR A 165 33.10 2.98 6.44
C THR A 165 33.29 4.38 7.01
N VAL A 166 32.21 5.15 7.10
CA VAL A 166 32.14 6.43 7.81
C VAL A 166 31.33 6.23 9.10
N ILE A 167 31.94 6.44 10.26
CA ILE A 167 31.27 6.38 11.56
C ILE A 167 31.48 7.72 12.26
N LEU A 168 30.41 8.44 12.53
CA LEU A 168 30.45 9.69 13.28
C LEU A 168 29.74 9.47 14.61
N ARG A 169 30.49 9.57 15.71
CA ARG A 169 29.93 9.51 17.08
C ARG A 169 30.15 10.83 17.81
N GLY A 170 29.25 11.14 18.74
CA GLY A 170 29.30 12.32 19.60
C GLY A 170 28.00 12.44 20.42
N THR A 171 27.76 13.60 21.01
CA THR A 171 26.48 13.98 21.61
C THR A 171 25.57 14.72 20.62
N ALA A 172 26.15 15.37 19.62
CA ALA A 172 25.44 15.97 18.49
C ALA A 172 26.31 16.00 17.24
N ILE A 173 25.68 15.88 16.08
CA ILE A 173 26.32 15.98 14.76
C ILE A 173 25.69 17.15 14.01
N SER A 174 26.50 18.03 13.42
CA SER A 174 26.07 19.06 12.48
C SER A 174 26.51 18.66 11.08
N LEU A 175 25.58 18.51 10.14
CA LEU A 175 25.87 18.12 8.76
C LEU A 175 25.54 19.27 7.81
N GLY A 176 26.53 19.77 7.09
CA GLY A 176 26.38 20.76 6.03
C GLY A 176 27.02 20.35 4.71
N GLY A 177 27.61 19.14 4.65
CA GLY A 177 28.19 18.57 3.44
C GLY A 177 27.75 17.13 3.23
N ASP A 178 27.89 16.68 1.99
CA ASP A 178 27.48 15.34 1.56
C ASP A 178 28.43 14.25 2.06
N ILE A 179 27.99 12.99 2.08
CA ILE A 179 28.81 11.82 2.42
C ILE A 179 28.70 10.80 1.29
N PHE A 180 29.81 10.54 0.60
CA PHE A 180 29.90 9.57 -0.49
C PHE A 180 30.91 8.46 -0.16
N THR A 181 30.43 7.23 -0.05
CA THR A 181 31.28 6.04 0.12
C THR A 181 31.20 5.13 -1.10
N ASN A 182 32.22 4.29 -1.28
CA ASN A 182 32.31 3.31 -2.36
C ASN A 182 31.73 1.96 -1.90
N ASN A 183 30.40 1.91 -1.72
CA ASN A 183 29.69 0.70 -1.27
C ASN A 183 29.95 0.32 0.20
N GLN A 184 30.35 1.28 1.03
CA GLN A 184 30.71 1.06 2.43
C GLN A 184 29.70 1.71 3.37
N ALA A 185 29.63 1.24 4.61
CA ALA A 185 28.61 1.71 5.53
C ALA A 185 28.81 3.18 5.98
N VAL A 186 27.71 3.87 6.26
CA VAL A 186 27.69 5.17 6.94
C VAL A 186 26.87 5.03 8.21
N THR A 187 27.41 5.49 9.35
CA THR A 187 26.71 5.45 10.63
C THR A 187 26.83 6.80 11.32
N LEU A 188 25.67 7.40 11.61
CA LEU A 188 25.56 8.56 12.48
C LEU A 188 25.02 8.10 13.82
N ASP A 189 25.88 8.10 14.83
CA ASP A 189 25.61 7.51 16.14
C ASP A 189 25.26 8.56 17.20
N ALA A 190 24.53 9.60 16.79
CA ALA A 190 24.06 10.70 17.62
C ALA A 190 22.97 11.49 16.88
N PRO A 191 22.18 12.34 17.57
CA PRO A 191 21.28 13.28 16.90
C PRO A 191 22.05 14.19 15.93
N ALA A 192 21.52 14.34 14.72
CA ALA A 192 22.10 15.17 13.67
C ALA A 192 21.21 16.40 13.38
N THR A 193 21.84 17.54 13.10
CA THR A 193 21.18 18.76 12.60
C THR A 193 21.73 19.12 11.24
N LEU A 194 20.86 19.26 10.24
CA LEU A 194 21.21 19.70 8.91
C LEU A 194 21.36 21.22 8.87
N THR A 195 22.47 21.67 8.28
CA THR A 195 22.80 23.09 8.07
C THR A 195 22.83 23.48 6.58
N ALA A 196 22.70 22.48 5.70
CA ALA A 196 22.50 22.60 4.27
C ALA A 196 21.70 21.37 3.78
N ASP A 197 21.39 21.33 2.49
CA ASP A 197 20.89 20.10 1.85
C ASP A 197 22.01 19.05 1.88
N VAL A 198 21.68 17.80 2.23
CA VAL A 198 22.67 16.73 2.46
C VAL A 198 22.27 15.46 1.73
N GLN A 199 23.23 14.89 1.01
CA GLN A 199 23.18 13.55 0.45
C GLN A 199 24.11 12.61 1.20
N ILE A 200 23.61 11.45 1.64
CA ILE A 200 24.38 10.34 2.17
C ILE A 200 24.27 9.18 1.19
N ASP A 201 25.31 8.94 0.41
CA ASP A 201 25.37 7.89 -0.60
C ASP A 201 26.41 6.82 -0.22
N ALA A 202 25.90 5.73 0.34
CA ALA A 202 26.66 4.54 0.67
C ALA A 202 26.72 3.51 -0.47
N GLY A 203 26.14 3.80 -1.65
CA GLY A 203 26.01 2.84 -2.75
C GLY A 203 25.24 1.59 -2.32
N THR A 204 25.91 0.43 -2.33
CA THR A 204 25.33 -0.83 -1.79
C THR A 204 25.61 -1.05 -0.29
N GLY A 205 26.36 -0.16 0.36
CA GLY A 205 26.63 -0.20 1.80
C GLY A 205 25.41 0.20 2.64
N SER A 206 25.43 -0.06 3.94
CA SER A 206 24.32 0.31 4.83
C SER A 206 24.40 1.76 5.28
N VAL A 207 23.27 2.44 5.45
CA VAL A 207 23.20 3.71 6.18
C VAL A 207 22.42 3.52 7.47
N ALA A 208 23.00 3.91 8.60
CA ALA A 208 22.35 3.88 9.91
C ALA A 208 22.31 5.28 10.52
N LEU A 209 21.10 5.74 10.87
CA LEU A 209 20.86 7.00 11.57
C LEU A 209 20.31 6.65 12.96
N ASN A 210 21.19 6.58 13.95
CA ASN A 210 20.83 6.09 15.28
C ASN A 210 20.26 7.18 16.21
N GLY A 211 20.28 8.45 15.77
CA GLY A 211 19.68 9.58 16.46
C GLY A 211 18.76 10.37 15.53
N ALA A 212 17.95 11.27 16.12
CA ALA A 212 17.03 12.11 15.35
C ALA A 212 17.81 12.97 14.34
N VAL A 213 17.25 13.19 13.15
CA VAL A 213 17.84 14.08 12.14
C VAL A 213 16.90 15.23 11.87
N ASP A 214 17.27 16.44 12.28
CA ASP A 214 16.44 17.65 12.22
C ASP A 214 17.05 18.71 11.29
N GLY A 215 16.24 19.62 10.76
CA GLY A 215 16.71 20.78 9.97
C GLY A 215 15.67 21.23 8.95
N THR A 216 15.84 22.40 8.32
CA THR A 216 14.88 22.91 7.30
C THR A 216 15.32 22.60 5.86
N PHE A 217 16.16 21.58 5.70
CA PHE A 217 16.87 21.24 4.47
C PHE A 217 16.44 19.87 3.95
N ASP A 218 16.86 19.54 2.74
CA ASP A 218 16.62 18.22 2.15
C ASP A 218 17.63 17.19 2.68
N LEU A 219 17.15 15.96 2.90
CA LEU A 219 17.99 14.80 3.20
C LEU A 219 17.74 13.71 2.16
N ASP A 220 18.78 13.32 1.42
CA ASP A 220 18.76 12.17 0.52
C ASP A 220 19.67 11.06 1.04
N VAL A 221 19.13 9.86 1.25
CA VAL A 221 19.87 8.71 1.79
C VAL A 221 19.82 7.56 0.80
N ILE A 222 20.99 7.10 0.37
CA ILE A 222 21.15 6.02 -0.60
C ILE A 222 22.03 4.92 0.00
N GLY A 223 21.54 3.68 -0.01
CA GLY A 223 22.27 2.53 0.54
C GLY A 223 21.68 1.19 0.13
N GLY A 224 22.38 0.08 0.39
CA GLY A 224 21.82 -1.27 0.24
C GLY A 224 20.76 -1.58 1.30
N PHE A 225 21.05 -1.21 2.55
CA PHE A 225 20.17 -1.34 3.71
C PHE A 225 20.11 -0.01 4.45
N LEU A 226 18.90 0.50 4.72
CA LEU A 226 18.69 1.73 5.47
C LEU A 226 18.10 1.40 6.85
N ASP A 227 18.84 1.71 7.91
CA ASP A 227 18.46 1.52 9.30
C ASP A 227 18.16 2.89 9.95
N LEU A 228 16.93 3.36 9.78
CA LEU A 228 16.46 4.67 10.23
C LEU A 228 15.35 4.51 11.28
N ASN A 229 15.44 3.43 12.07
CA ASN A 229 14.39 2.97 12.99
C ASN A 229 14.60 3.40 14.46
N GLN A 230 15.71 4.08 14.77
CA GLN A 230 16.08 4.37 16.16
C GLN A 230 15.51 5.69 16.68
N ALA A 231 15.24 6.65 15.80
CA ALA A 231 14.67 7.94 16.14
C ALA A 231 13.93 8.57 14.95
N ASP A 232 13.04 9.50 15.24
CA ASP A 232 12.27 10.22 14.22
C ASP A 232 13.14 11.19 13.41
N ILE A 233 12.90 11.23 12.11
CA ILE A 233 13.48 12.21 11.19
C ILE A 233 12.58 13.44 11.15
N GLY A 234 13.12 14.63 11.38
CA GLY A 234 12.40 15.90 11.43
C GLY A 234 11.56 16.09 12.69
N ALA A 235 11.84 15.34 13.76
CA ALA A 235 11.08 15.31 15.01
C ALA A 235 10.86 16.72 15.60
N THR A 236 11.95 17.46 15.78
CA THR A 236 11.95 18.80 16.37
C THR A 236 11.75 19.86 15.30
N THR A 237 12.52 19.76 14.21
CA THR A 237 12.48 20.68 13.07
C THR A 237 12.28 19.89 11.80
N ALA A 238 11.09 20.03 11.22
CA ALA A 238 10.70 19.30 10.01
C ALA A 238 11.65 19.58 8.85
N LEU A 239 12.08 18.51 8.18
CA LEU A 239 12.88 18.60 6.96
C LEU A 239 12.10 19.28 5.84
N ARG A 240 12.79 19.77 4.81
CA ARG A 240 12.09 20.23 3.60
C ARG A 240 11.56 19.01 2.84
N ASN A 241 12.46 18.21 2.28
CA ASN A 241 12.18 16.90 1.70
C ASN A 241 12.98 15.80 2.37
N PHE A 242 12.48 14.57 2.29
CA PHE A 242 13.21 13.37 2.68
C PHE A 242 13.16 12.32 1.57
N SER A 243 14.33 11.85 1.12
CA SER A 243 14.49 10.77 0.15
C SER A 243 15.27 9.61 0.74
N ALA A 244 14.79 8.39 0.53
CA ALA A 244 15.44 7.17 0.99
C ALA A 244 15.40 6.09 -0.10
N THR A 245 16.56 5.77 -0.68
CA THR A 245 16.69 4.75 -1.72
C THR A 245 17.53 3.58 -1.22
N GLY A 246 16.93 2.39 -1.10
CA GLY A 246 17.66 1.17 -0.77
C GLY A 246 16.94 -0.12 -1.12
N ALA A 247 17.58 -1.28 -0.98
CA ALA A 247 16.87 -2.55 -1.24
C ALA A 247 15.90 -2.86 -0.09
N ASN A 248 16.31 -2.53 1.12
CA ASN A 248 15.60 -2.73 2.37
C ASN A 248 15.71 -1.44 3.18
N SER A 249 14.57 -0.91 3.62
CA SER A 249 14.52 0.34 4.37
C SER A 249 13.63 0.17 5.59
N GLN A 250 14.14 0.54 6.75
CA GLN A 250 13.38 0.64 7.98
C GLN A 250 13.37 2.10 8.42
N VAL A 251 12.20 2.64 8.67
CA VAL A 251 12.02 4.04 9.07
C VAL A 251 11.07 4.07 10.27
N LEU A 252 11.47 4.78 11.33
CA LEU A 252 10.59 5.03 12.48
C LEU A 252 9.53 6.07 12.07
N GLY A 253 9.79 7.37 12.24
CA GLY A 253 8.91 8.43 11.76
C GLY A 253 9.64 9.43 10.87
N VAL A 254 8.89 10.11 10.00
CA VAL A 254 9.41 11.18 9.15
C VAL A 254 8.45 12.37 9.20
N ARG A 255 9.00 13.55 9.45
CA ARG A 255 8.27 14.81 9.41
C ARG A 255 8.94 15.77 8.45
N VAL A 256 8.21 16.15 7.41
CA VAL A 256 8.66 17.07 6.35
C VAL A 256 7.74 18.28 6.24
N THR A 257 8.12 19.25 5.42
CA THR A 257 7.25 20.35 4.99
C THR A 257 6.69 20.12 3.59
N THR A 258 7.44 19.45 2.71
CA THR A 258 7.02 19.12 1.35
C THR A 258 6.94 17.60 1.17
N ASP A 259 7.91 16.95 0.55
CA ASP A 259 7.76 15.61 0.01
C ASP A 259 8.55 14.54 0.76
N VAL A 260 8.03 13.30 0.70
CA VAL A 260 8.75 12.09 1.09
C VAL A 260 8.82 11.17 -0.12
N ASP A 261 10.01 10.72 -0.51
CA ASP A 261 10.22 9.75 -1.59
C ASP A 261 11.05 8.56 -1.09
N ILE A 262 10.42 7.40 -0.96
CA ILE A 262 11.07 6.19 -0.47
C ILE A 262 11.05 5.14 -1.57
N ARG A 263 12.23 4.78 -2.05
CA ARG A 263 12.42 3.72 -3.04
C ARG A 263 13.03 2.50 -2.39
N SER A 264 12.21 1.48 -2.12
CA SER A 264 12.64 0.23 -1.51
C SER A 264 11.86 -0.98 -1.98
N ASN A 265 12.50 -2.15 -2.04
CA ASN A 265 11.80 -3.41 -2.33
C ASN A 265 11.09 -3.94 -1.06
N ILE A 266 11.68 -3.70 0.11
CA ILE A 266 11.08 -4.00 1.41
C ILE A 266 11.13 -2.74 2.26
N TYR A 267 9.96 -2.22 2.62
CA TYR A 267 9.84 -1.04 3.46
C TYR A 267 9.09 -1.39 4.76
N SER A 268 9.74 -1.12 5.89
CA SER A 268 9.12 -1.22 7.20
C SER A 268 8.93 0.18 7.77
N VAL A 269 7.67 0.56 8.00
CA VAL A 269 7.31 1.78 8.74
C VAL A 269 7.03 1.40 10.18
N GLN A 270 7.62 2.11 11.12
CA GLN A 270 7.35 1.93 12.55
C GLN A 270 6.75 3.19 13.20
N GLY A 271 6.39 4.21 12.40
CA GLY A 271 5.94 5.50 12.87
C GLY A 271 5.24 6.36 11.81
N ALA A 272 4.84 7.59 12.18
CA ALA A 272 4.06 8.46 11.30
C ALA A 272 4.93 9.10 10.20
N LEU A 273 4.38 9.22 8.99
CA LEU A 273 4.94 10.02 7.91
C LEU A 273 4.06 11.26 7.79
N THR A 274 4.55 12.43 8.20
CA THR A 274 3.71 13.64 8.27
C THR A 274 4.31 14.80 7.49
N SER A 275 3.44 15.63 6.94
CA SER A 275 3.83 16.91 6.34
C SER A 275 3.18 18.08 7.08
N THR A 276 3.96 19.11 7.40
CA THR A 276 3.42 20.34 8.02
C THR A 276 3.11 21.43 7.01
N GLY A 277 3.52 21.29 5.75
CA GLY A 277 3.31 22.30 4.71
C GLY A 277 1.97 22.17 3.97
N GLY A 278 1.28 21.03 4.09
CA GLY A 278 -0.06 20.85 3.52
C GLY A 278 -0.12 20.71 2.00
N SER A 279 1.03 20.64 1.31
CA SER A 279 1.11 20.63 -0.16
C SER A 279 1.90 19.46 -0.75
N GLY A 280 2.55 18.64 0.08
CA GLY A 280 3.47 17.62 -0.41
C GLY A 280 2.81 16.30 -0.79
N VAL A 281 3.62 15.40 -1.35
CA VAL A 281 3.27 14.03 -1.69
C VAL A 281 4.19 13.06 -0.96
N ALA A 282 3.61 11.99 -0.40
CA ALA A 282 4.36 10.86 0.10
C ALA A 282 4.37 9.74 -0.95
N THR A 283 5.55 9.42 -1.48
CA THR A 283 5.75 8.34 -2.47
C THR A 283 6.54 7.21 -1.84
N ILE A 284 6.04 5.99 -1.97
CA ILE A 284 6.75 4.77 -1.59
C ILE A 284 6.72 3.81 -2.78
N ALA A 285 7.84 3.60 -3.46
CA ALA A 285 7.92 2.82 -4.69
C ALA A 285 8.99 1.73 -4.59
N PRO A 286 8.96 0.68 -5.43
CA PRO A 286 10.08 -0.25 -5.53
C PRO A 286 11.36 0.48 -5.96
N ARG A 287 12.52 -0.04 -5.55
CA ARG A 287 13.81 0.51 -6.00
C ARG A 287 14.06 0.20 -7.48
N ASP A 288 13.74 -1.03 -7.87
CA ASP A 288 13.99 -1.55 -9.22
C ASP A 288 12.68 -1.87 -9.93
N ALA A 289 12.62 -1.65 -11.24
CA ALA A 289 11.46 -1.98 -12.04
C ALA A 289 11.14 -3.48 -11.97
N ALA A 290 9.84 -3.83 -11.93
CA ALA A 290 9.34 -5.19 -11.78
C ALA A 290 9.66 -5.89 -10.44
N SER A 291 10.21 -5.16 -9.46
CA SER A 291 10.38 -5.67 -8.11
C SER A 291 9.05 -5.72 -7.35
N ASN A 292 9.00 -6.62 -6.37
CA ASN A 292 7.92 -6.63 -5.39
C ASN A 292 8.20 -5.56 -4.34
N LEU A 293 7.15 -4.83 -3.95
CA LEU A 293 7.15 -3.89 -2.83
C LEU A 293 6.37 -4.52 -1.69
N THR A 294 7.03 -4.76 -0.56
CA THR A 294 6.36 -5.15 0.69
C THR A 294 6.38 -3.98 1.65
N LEU A 295 5.19 -3.50 2.01
CA LEU A 295 4.97 -2.59 3.13
C LEU A 295 4.63 -3.39 4.38
N SER A 296 5.47 -3.28 5.40
CA SER A 296 5.22 -3.86 6.72
C SER A 296 5.09 -2.74 7.74
N PHE A 297 4.09 -2.85 8.61
CA PHE A 297 3.95 -2.00 9.78
C PHE A 297 4.50 -2.76 11.00
N GLY A 298 5.30 -2.10 11.83
CA GLY A 298 6.04 -2.75 12.92
C GLY A 298 5.16 -3.30 14.05
N THR A 299 5.63 -4.36 14.72
CA THR A 299 4.93 -5.11 15.79
C THR A 299 5.03 -4.48 17.18
N VAL A 300 5.61 -3.29 17.33
CA VAL A 300 5.89 -2.73 18.66
C VAL A 300 4.57 -2.22 19.21
N ALA A 301 4.20 -2.66 20.42
CA ALA A 301 2.92 -2.42 21.11
C ALA A 301 2.70 -0.95 21.53
N ASN A 302 2.97 -0.02 20.62
CA ASN A 302 2.75 1.40 20.75
C ASN A 302 1.72 1.75 19.67
N PRO A 303 0.62 2.48 20.00
CA PRO A 303 -0.41 2.86 19.04
C PRO A 303 0.11 3.97 18.13
N ILE A 304 1.24 3.75 17.47
CA ILE A 304 1.71 4.63 16.43
C ILE A 304 0.89 4.26 15.20
N SER A 305 -0.24 4.93 15.09
CA SER A 305 -0.98 5.04 13.83
C SER A 305 0.04 5.39 12.75
N ASN A 306 0.15 4.56 11.71
CA ASN A 306 0.89 4.89 10.50
C ASN A 306 0.10 6.00 9.81
N ASP A 307 0.28 7.22 10.31
CA ASP A 307 -0.44 8.41 9.91
C ASP A 307 0.30 9.06 8.75
N PHE A 308 -0.42 9.30 7.66
CA PHE A 308 0.03 10.04 6.48
C PHE A 308 -0.54 11.47 6.44
N SER A 309 -0.77 12.09 7.59
CA SER A 309 -1.42 13.40 7.68
C SER A 309 -0.59 14.54 7.08
N GLY A 310 -1.31 15.52 6.54
CA GLY A 310 -0.74 16.76 5.99
C GLY A 310 -0.15 16.65 4.58
N PHE A 311 -0.13 15.46 3.99
CA PHE A 311 0.10 15.30 2.55
C PHE A 311 -1.17 15.57 1.75
N THR A 312 -1.00 15.95 0.49
CA THR A 312 -2.10 16.08 -0.48
C THR A 312 -2.45 14.74 -1.13
N GLN A 313 -1.48 13.81 -1.15
CA GLN A 313 -1.61 12.48 -1.70
C GLN A 313 -0.56 11.54 -1.09
N VAL A 314 -0.92 10.28 -0.94
CA VAL A 314 -0.01 9.17 -0.67
C VAL A 314 -0.03 8.22 -1.87
N ALA A 315 1.12 7.96 -2.48
CA ALA A 315 1.28 7.05 -3.58
C ALA A 315 2.17 5.87 -3.16
N VAL A 316 1.67 4.65 -3.33
CA VAL A 316 2.39 3.42 -3.02
C VAL A 316 2.47 2.53 -4.24
N GLY A 317 3.69 2.19 -4.63
CA GLY A 317 4.03 1.49 -5.86
C GLY A 317 3.86 2.38 -7.11
N ASP A 318 4.36 1.87 -8.23
CA ASP A 318 4.22 2.47 -9.56
C ASP A 318 3.79 1.42 -10.60
N THR A 319 3.73 1.84 -11.87
CA THR A 319 3.34 0.98 -13.01
C THR A 319 4.34 -0.15 -13.29
N THR A 320 5.53 -0.08 -12.70
CA THR A 320 6.56 -1.10 -12.80
C THR A 320 6.54 -2.07 -11.63
N THR A 321 5.83 -1.78 -10.53
CA THR A 321 5.71 -2.70 -9.39
C THR A 321 5.12 -4.04 -9.85
N GLY A 322 5.81 -5.14 -9.55
CA GLY A 322 5.29 -6.49 -9.77
C GLY A 322 4.14 -6.77 -8.81
N THR A 323 4.46 -7.14 -7.57
CA THR A 323 3.47 -7.31 -6.50
C THR A 323 3.66 -6.24 -5.43
N LEU A 324 2.62 -5.44 -5.18
CA LEU A 324 2.49 -4.60 -3.99
C LEU A 324 1.78 -5.40 -2.91
N THR A 325 2.44 -5.60 -1.77
CA THR A 325 1.85 -6.25 -0.60
C THR A 325 1.83 -5.28 0.58
N ILE A 326 0.64 -5.03 1.14
CA ILE A 326 0.43 -4.29 2.38
C ILE A 326 0.11 -5.33 3.46
N ASN A 327 1.10 -5.59 4.31
CA ASN A 327 1.05 -6.64 5.32
C ASN A 327 0.53 -6.14 6.67
N ASN A 328 -0.29 -6.99 7.31
CA ASN A 328 -0.72 -6.86 8.69
C ASN A 328 0.46 -7.00 9.65
N ASP A 329 0.49 -6.17 10.69
CA ASP A 329 1.55 -6.13 11.72
C ASP A 329 1.48 -7.30 12.71
N GLY A 330 0.55 -8.23 12.54
CA GLY A 330 0.41 -9.42 13.38
C GLY A 330 -0.25 -9.17 14.74
N ILE A 331 -0.77 -7.97 15.02
CA ILE A 331 -1.49 -7.67 16.27
C ILE A 331 -2.99 -7.99 16.17
N ASP A 332 -3.48 -8.45 15.01
CA ASP A 332 -4.84 -8.99 14.86
C ASP A 332 -4.97 -10.42 15.39
N GLY A 333 -4.76 -10.57 16.69
CA GLY A 333 -5.08 -11.77 17.46
C GLY A 333 -6.59 -11.97 17.54
N ILE A 334 -7.15 -12.65 16.53
CA ILE A 334 -8.46 -13.29 16.60
C ILE A 334 -8.42 -14.34 17.73
N GLY A 335 -9.17 -14.13 18.82
CA GLY A 335 -9.68 -15.27 19.60
C GLY A 335 -9.50 -15.31 21.12
N SER A 336 -9.26 -14.22 21.84
CA SER A 336 -9.43 -14.27 23.31
C SER A 336 -10.26 -13.08 23.80
N GLY A 337 -11.30 -13.35 24.58
CA GLY A 337 -12.27 -12.39 25.11
C GLY A 337 -11.71 -11.41 26.15
N VAL A 338 -10.51 -10.87 25.91
CA VAL A 338 -9.93 -9.73 26.60
C VAL A 338 -10.04 -8.51 25.69
N GLY A 339 -10.39 -7.37 26.28
CA GLY A 339 -10.91 -6.18 25.59
C GLY A 339 -10.18 -5.76 24.31
N SER A 340 -10.99 -5.37 23.34
CA SER A 340 -10.63 -4.71 22.08
C SER A 340 -9.66 -3.54 22.29
N GLY A 341 -8.37 -3.77 22.09
CA GLY A 341 -7.50 -2.73 21.55
C GLY A 341 -7.88 -2.48 20.08
N PRO A 342 -7.81 -1.24 19.58
CA PRO A 342 -8.07 -0.98 18.17
C PRO A 342 -7.06 -1.75 17.32
N ALA A 343 -7.56 -2.52 16.35
CA ALA A 343 -6.74 -3.08 15.28
C ALA A 343 -5.86 -1.97 14.68
N GLY A 344 -4.61 -2.30 14.35
CA GLY A 344 -3.63 -1.38 13.78
C GLY A 344 -4.00 -0.96 12.35
N ASN A 345 -5.06 -0.16 12.19
CA ASN A 345 -5.45 0.32 10.88
C ASN A 345 -4.34 1.18 10.27
N LEU A 346 -4.10 1.02 8.97
CA LEU A 346 -3.38 2.01 8.18
C LEU A 346 -4.28 3.26 8.05
N ASP A 347 -3.95 4.35 8.73
CA ASP A 347 -4.72 5.59 8.68
C ASP A 347 -4.18 6.52 7.59
N VAL A 348 -4.93 6.65 6.50
CA VAL A 348 -4.57 7.55 5.42
C VAL A 348 -5.23 8.91 5.64
N GLY A 349 -4.45 9.82 6.23
CA GLY A 349 -4.79 11.24 6.41
C GLY A 349 -4.97 12.02 5.10
N ALA A 350 -4.69 11.39 3.95
CA ALA A 350 -4.81 11.95 2.61
C ALA A 350 -5.34 10.90 1.60
N PRO A 351 -5.76 11.29 0.38
CA PRO A 351 -6.06 10.35 -0.70
C PRO A 351 -4.92 9.36 -0.95
N LEU A 352 -5.25 8.08 -1.02
CA LEU A 352 -4.30 6.98 -1.20
C LEU A 352 -4.36 6.44 -2.63
N THR A 353 -3.22 6.29 -3.28
CA THR A 353 -3.07 5.62 -4.58
C THR A 353 -2.18 4.40 -4.44
N LEU A 354 -2.66 3.24 -4.84
CA LEU A 354 -1.94 1.96 -4.83
C LEU A 354 -1.73 1.51 -6.28
N THR A 355 -0.49 1.25 -6.69
CA THR A 355 -0.18 0.84 -8.07
C THR A 355 0.74 -0.39 -8.09
N GLY A 356 0.36 -1.40 -8.86
CA GLY A 356 1.21 -2.55 -9.18
C GLY A 356 0.47 -3.63 -9.96
N ALA A 357 1.18 -4.53 -10.63
CA ALA A 357 0.53 -5.58 -11.42
C ALA A 357 -0.41 -6.45 -10.56
N SER A 358 -0.02 -6.73 -9.32
CA SER A 358 -0.89 -7.30 -8.28
C SER A 358 -0.81 -6.48 -7.00
N VAL A 359 -1.96 -6.13 -6.43
CA VAL A 359 -2.09 -5.44 -5.13
C VAL A 359 -2.75 -6.40 -4.13
N VAL A 360 -2.03 -6.69 -3.05
CA VAL A 360 -2.50 -7.54 -1.96
C VAL A 360 -2.56 -6.72 -0.69
N VAL A 361 -3.74 -6.61 -0.10
CA VAL A 361 -3.98 -5.89 1.15
C VAL A 361 -4.44 -6.89 2.19
N THR A 362 -3.67 -7.02 3.27
CA THR A 362 -4.03 -7.89 4.41
C THR A 362 -4.43 -7.12 5.67
N GLU A 363 -4.22 -5.80 5.66
CA GLU A 363 -4.45 -4.86 6.75
C GLU A 363 -5.68 -3.97 6.51
N SER A 364 -6.38 -3.60 7.58
CA SER A 364 -7.50 -2.65 7.46
C SER A 364 -6.98 -1.25 7.13
N ILE A 365 -7.54 -0.62 6.10
CA ILE A 365 -7.20 0.75 5.69
C ILE A 365 -8.30 1.68 6.22
N ASN A 366 -7.96 2.52 7.19
CA ASN A 366 -8.81 3.63 7.59
C ASN A 366 -8.57 4.81 6.65
N ASN A 367 -9.43 5.00 5.66
CA ASN A 367 -9.34 6.13 4.74
C ASN A 367 -10.15 7.35 5.16
N GLY A 368 -10.81 7.34 6.33
CA GLY A 368 -11.65 8.47 6.74
C GLY A 368 -12.61 8.89 5.62
N THR A 369 -12.55 10.15 5.19
CA THR A 369 -13.30 10.66 4.03
C THR A 369 -12.52 10.65 2.71
N ASN A 370 -11.25 10.26 2.73
CA ASN A 370 -10.34 10.30 1.59
C ASN A 370 -10.56 9.13 0.63
N SER A 371 -10.39 9.34 -0.67
CA SER A 371 -10.52 8.27 -1.66
C SER A 371 -9.31 7.33 -1.65
N ILE A 372 -9.56 6.06 -1.97
CA ILE A 372 -8.54 5.06 -2.31
C ILE A 372 -8.64 4.77 -3.80
N GLN A 373 -7.54 4.95 -4.53
CA GLN A 373 -7.41 4.57 -5.93
C GLN A 373 -6.46 3.38 -6.04
N ILE A 374 -6.85 2.35 -6.78
CA ILE A 374 -6.05 1.14 -6.99
C ILE A 374 -5.89 0.90 -8.48
N PHE A 375 -4.66 0.85 -8.96
CA PHE A 375 -4.30 0.56 -10.35
C PHE A 375 -3.59 -0.79 -10.41
N ALA A 376 -4.31 -1.85 -10.81
CA ALA A 376 -3.77 -3.20 -10.82
C ALA A 376 -4.43 -4.14 -11.84
N ASP A 377 -3.80 -5.26 -12.15
CA ASP A 377 -4.43 -6.37 -12.90
C ASP A 377 -5.01 -7.44 -11.96
N SER A 378 -4.61 -7.42 -10.69
CA SER A 378 -5.15 -8.25 -9.63
C SER A 378 -5.22 -7.46 -8.33
N VAL A 379 -6.35 -7.49 -7.65
CA VAL A 379 -6.55 -6.91 -6.32
C VAL A 379 -7.07 -8.00 -5.38
N ASN A 380 -6.40 -8.17 -4.25
CA ASN A 380 -6.78 -9.15 -3.24
C ASN A 380 -6.84 -8.51 -1.85
N PHE A 381 -8.06 -8.33 -1.35
CA PHE A 381 -8.35 -8.00 0.02
C PHE A 381 -8.44 -9.29 0.84
N SER A 382 -7.33 -9.67 1.50
CA SER A 382 -7.23 -10.90 2.28
C SER A 382 -7.03 -10.63 3.78
N GLY A 383 -7.08 -11.64 4.64
CA GLY A 383 -7.13 -11.46 6.10
C GLY A 383 -8.28 -10.55 6.58
N GLN A 384 -7.91 -9.52 7.34
CA GLN A 384 -8.77 -8.41 7.76
C GLN A 384 -8.69 -7.21 6.80
N GLY A 385 -8.03 -7.38 5.65
CA GLY A 385 -7.76 -6.34 4.68
C GLY A 385 -9.05 -5.78 4.09
N SER A 386 -9.37 -4.53 4.44
CA SER A 386 -10.51 -3.80 3.89
C SER A 386 -10.37 -2.30 4.12
N PRO A 387 -10.80 -1.46 3.15
CA PRO A 387 -11.16 -0.07 3.41
C PRO A 387 -12.28 0.05 4.45
N ARG A 388 -12.16 0.93 5.44
CA ARG A 388 -13.16 1.14 6.50
C ARG A 388 -13.76 2.55 6.56
N GLY A 389 -13.25 3.49 5.77
CA GLY A 389 -13.72 4.86 5.72
C GLY A 389 -14.98 5.06 4.87
N THR A 390 -15.44 6.31 4.85
CA THR A 390 -16.54 6.85 4.03
C THR A 390 -16.05 7.49 2.73
N GLY A 391 -14.75 7.54 2.48
CA GLY A 391 -14.19 7.91 1.18
C GLY A 391 -14.29 6.79 0.14
N ALA A 392 -14.47 7.17 -1.13
CA ALA A 392 -14.70 6.25 -2.24
C ALA A 392 -13.51 5.31 -2.50
N VAL A 393 -13.80 4.14 -3.07
CA VAL A 393 -12.78 3.18 -3.50
C VAL A 393 -12.90 2.95 -5.01
N ASP A 394 -11.89 3.35 -5.75
CA ASP A 394 -11.84 3.22 -7.21
C ASP A 394 -10.76 2.23 -7.61
N ILE A 395 -11.17 1.10 -8.20
CA ILE A 395 -10.27 0.06 -8.71
C ILE A 395 -10.26 0.16 -10.23
N THR A 396 -9.12 0.53 -10.80
CA THR A 396 -8.92 0.62 -12.24
C THR A 396 -7.94 -0.44 -12.69
N LYS A 397 -8.28 -1.14 -13.77
CA LYS A 397 -7.37 -2.09 -14.38
C LYS A 397 -6.13 -1.39 -14.92
N LEU A 398 -4.94 -1.89 -14.58
CA LEU A 398 -3.67 -1.28 -14.96
C LEU A 398 -3.39 -1.42 -16.47
N ASN A 399 -3.46 -2.64 -16.99
CA ASN A 399 -3.18 -2.93 -18.40
C ASN A 399 -4.46 -3.13 -19.21
N ALA A 400 -4.53 -2.62 -20.43
CA ALA A 400 -5.69 -2.83 -21.31
C ALA A 400 -5.83 -4.30 -21.72
N GLY A 401 -7.07 -4.80 -21.81
CA GLY A 401 -7.34 -6.20 -22.20
C GLY A 401 -7.12 -7.23 -21.10
N GLY A 402 -7.45 -8.49 -21.34
CA GLY A 402 -7.21 -9.58 -20.38
C GLY A 402 -8.19 -9.61 -19.21
N THR A 403 -7.68 -9.81 -17.99
CA THR A 403 -8.51 -10.01 -16.78
C THR A 403 -8.08 -9.10 -15.64
N LEU A 404 -9.06 -8.53 -14.93
CA LEU A 404 -8.90 -7.95 -13.59
C LEU A 404 -9.43 -8.98 -12.58
N ASN A 405 -8.55 -9.55 -11.76
CA ASN A 405 -8.96 -10.48 -10.70
C ASN A 405 -9.22 -9.71 -9.40
N LEU A 406 -10.37 -9.94 -8.78
CA LEU A 406 -10.81 -9.26 -7.57
C LEU A 406 -11.17 -10.29 -6.52
N ALA A 407 -10.37 -10.34 -5.46
CA ALA A 407 -10.55 -11.23 -4.33
C ALA A 407 -10.85 -10.44 -3.04
N GLY A 408 -11.74 -11.00 -2.21
CA GLY A 408 -12.11 -10.47 -0.90
C GLY A 408 -12.45 -11.61 0.06
N ILE A 409 -12.02 -11.54 1.33
CA ILE A 409 -12.43 -12.53 2.34
C ILE A 409 -13.80 -12.21 2.90
N GLY A 410 -14.78 -13.03 2.51
CA GLY A 410 -16.11 -13.02 3.12
C GLY A 410 -16.87 -11.70 2.90
N ASN A 411 -18.12 -11.66 3.35
CA ASN A 411 -19.02 -10.52 3.19
C ASN A 411 -18.63 -9.30 4.05
N ARG A 412 -17.36 -8.90 4.15
CA ARG A 412 -16.92 -7.87 5.11
C ARG A 412 -16.07 -6.78 4.49
N TYR A 413 -16.71 -5.97 3.64
CA TYR A 413 -16.36 -4.57 3.38
C TYR A 413 -15.37 -4.38 2.21
N TRP A 414 -15.85 -3.62 1.21
CA TRP A 414 -15.00 -2.95 0.21
C TRP A 414 -14.98 -1.44 0.47
N GLY A 415 -15.50 -1.01 1.63
CA GLY A 415 -15.79 0.38 2.00
C GLY A 415 -17.28 0.63 2.28
N LEU A 416 -17.57 1.63 3.11
CA LEU A 416 -18.94 2.14 3.36
C LEU A 416 -19.38 3.13 2.26
N ALA A 417 -18.41 3.69 1.55
CA ALA A 417 -18.58 4.63 0.45
C ALA A 417 -18.90 3.93 -0.88
N PRO A 418 -19.12 4.69 -1.96
CA PRO A 418 -19.20 4.13 -3.31
C PRO A 418 -17.91 3.39 -3.68
N VAL A 419 -18.08 2.24 -4.32
CA VAL A 419 -17.00 1.45 -4.90
C VAL A 419 -17.18 1.39 -6.41
N THR A 420 -16.15 1.81 -7.14
CA THR A 420 -16.10 1.76 -8.60
C THR A 420 -15.05 0.74 -9.03
N VAL A 421 -15.40 -0.13 -9.97
CA VAL A 421 -14.48 -1.04 -10.64
C VAL A 421 -14.50 -0.74 -12.13
N ASN A 422 -13.36 -0.36 -12.69
CA ASN A 422 -13.18 -0.07 -14.10
C ASN A 422 -12.19 -1.04 -14.74
N ALA A 423 -12.72 -1.98 -15.51
CA ALA A 423 -12.00 -2.94 -16.34
C ALA A 423 -12.50 -2.91 -17.80
N ALA A 424 -12.81 -1.72 -18.32
CA ALA A 424 -13.26 -1.55 -19.70
C ALA A 424 -12.28 -2.19 -20.71
N GLY A 425 -12.80 -2.93 -21.70
CA GLY A 425 -11.98 -3.69 -22.64
C GLY A 425 -11.43 -5.01 -22.07
N ALA A 426 -11.84 -5.42 -20.86
CA ALA A 426 -11.33 -6.61 -20.18
C ALA A 426 -12.44 -7.38 -19.44
N THR A 427 -12.09 -8.54 -18.87
CA THR A 427 -12.96 -9.30 -17.97
C THR A 427 -12.71 -8.90 -16.51
N ALA A 428 -13.75 -8.53 -15.77
CA ALA A 428 -13.68 -8.39 -14.31
C ALA A 428 -14.12 -9.71 -13.64
N ASN A 429 -13.19 -10.38 -12.95
CA ASN A 429 -13.43 -11.66 -12.30
C ASN A 429 -13.43 -11.52 -10.78
N PHE A 430 -14.60 -11.72 -10.17
CA PHE A 430 -14.80 -11.69 -8.74
C PHE A 430 -14.74 -13.11 -8.19
N VAL A 431 -13.69 -13.40 -7.41
CA VAL A 431 -13.43 -14.74 -6.84
C VAL A 431 -13.94 -14.88 -5.40
N GLY A 432 -14.77 -13.95 -4.94
CA GLY A 432 -15.37 -13.94 -3.60
C GLY A 432 -16.58 -13.02 -3.53
N ALA A 433 -17.10 -12.82 -2.31
CA ALA A 433 -18.20 -11.91 -2.06
C ALA A 433 -17.83 -10.46 -2.37
N VAL A 434 -18.80 -9.68 -2.84
CA VAL A 434 -18.55 -8.32 -3.33
C VAL A 434 -19.41 -7.31 -2.59
N GLY A 435 -18.76 -6.22 -2.16
CA GLY A 435 -19.42 -4.96 -1.86
C GLY A 435 -20.11 -4.83 -0.51
N ALA A 436 -20.00 -5.80 0.41
CA ALA A 436 -20.72 -5.73 1.68
C ALA A 436 -20.64 -4.34 2.36
N GLN A 437 -21.81 -3.73 2.59
CA GLN A 437 -22.00 -2.38 3.14
C GLN A 437 -21.62 -1.17 2.27
N THR A 438 -21.22 -1.35 1.01
CA THR A 438 -21.00 -0.23 0.09
C THR A 438 -22.32 0.51 -0.19
N SER A 439 -22.28 1.83 -0.12
CA SER A 439 -23.42 2.68 -0.47
C SER A 439 -23.75 2.64 -1.96
N GLN A 440 -22.79 2.26 -2.82
CA GLN A 440 -23.02 2.06 -4.24
C GLN A 440 -21.92 1.18 -4.83
N LEU A 441 -22.28 0.18 -5.65
CA LEU A 441 -21.33 -0.61 -6.42
C LEU A 441 -21.51 -0.33 -7.91
N ASN A 442 -20.48 0.20 -8.57
CA ASN A 442 -20.46 0.41 -10.00
C ASN A 442 -19.33 -0.44 -10.61
N VAL A 443 -19.66 -1.33 -11.54
CA VAL A 443 -18.67 -2.16 -12.24
C VAL A 443 -18.82 -1.95 -13.74
N THR A 444 -17.72 -1.64 -14.42
CA THR A 444 -17.64 -1.53 -15.88
C THR A 444 -16.58 -2.47 -16.41
N ALA A 445 -16.95 -3.38 -17.31
CA ALA A 445 -16.05 -4.33 -17.97
C ALA A 445 -16.67 -4.81 -19.29
N ASP A 446 -15.96 -5.58 -20.10
CA ASP A 446 -16.59 -6.27 -21.24
C ASP A 446 -17.40 -7.48 -20.73
N VAL A 447 -16.80 -8.23 -19.80
CA VAL A 447 -17.44 -9.37 -19.13
C VAL A 447 -17.28 -9.23 -17.62
N ILE A 448 -18.36 -9.44 -16.87
CA ILE A 448 -18.34 -9.50 -15.41
C ILE A 448 -18.61 -10.94 -14.97
N ASN A 449 -17.67 -11.53 -14.24
CA ASN A 449 -17.74 -12.89 -13.73
C ASN A 449 -17.88 -12.89 -12.21
N LEU A 450 -19.05 -13.28 -11.72
CA LEU A 450 -19.36 -13.48 -10.30
C LEU A 450 -19.54 -14.98 -10.08
N THR A 451 -18.43 -15.71 -10.02
CA THR A 451 -18.41 -17.18 -10.16
C THR A 451 -18.62 -17.95 -8.86
N HIS A 452 -18.47 -17.29 -7.71
CA HIS A 452 -18.69 -17.90 -6.39
C HIS A 452 -20.14 -17.75 -5.93
N PHE A 453 -20.64 -18.68 -5.11
CA PHE A 453 -22.00 -18.68 -4.54
C PHE A 453 -22.22 -17.58 -3.49
N THR A 454 -21.67 -16.39 -3.72
CA THR A 454 -21.73 -15.26 -2.80
C THR A 454 -22.56 -14.16 -3.42
N ALA A 455 -23.54 -13.68 -2.67
CA ALA A 455 -24.37 -12.57 -3.10
C ALA A 455 -23.53 -11.29 -3.21
N ILE A 456 -23.79 -10.46 -4.22
CA ILE A 456 -23.46 -9.04 -4.12
C ILE A 456 -24.30 -8.48 -2.97
N VAL A 457 -23.71 -7.75 -2.05
CA VAL A 457 -24.45 -7.11 -0.94
C VAL A 457 -24.09 -5.64 -0.88
N ALA A 458 -24.97 -4.74 -1.31
CA ALA A 458 -24.80 -3.30 -1.21
C ALA A 458 -25.92 -2.66 -0.38
N THR A 459 -25.62 -1.60 0.36
CA THR A 459 -26.62 -0.83 1.12
C THR A 459 -27.36 0.17 0.24
N GLY A 460 -26.82 0.51 -0.94
CA GLY A 460 -27.52 1.30 -1.95
C GLY A 460 -27.56 0.61 -3.31
N THR A 461 -27.21 1.34 -4.37
CA THR A 461 -27.42 0.93 -5.78
C THR A 461 -26.31 0.01 -6.28
N VAL A 462 -26.68 -0.97 -7.13
CA VAL A 462 -25.74 -1.84 -7.85
C VAL A 462 -25.91 -1.59 -9.35
N THR A 463 -24.83 -1.18 -10.03
CA THR A 463 -24.79 -0.98 -11.48
C THR A 463 -23.69 -1.84 -12.09
N LEU A 464 -24.05 -2.74 -13.00
CA LEU A 464 -23.13 -3.61 -13.73
C LEU A 464 -23.20 -3.28 -15.22
N ASN A 465 -22.13 -2.73 -15.79
CA ASN A 465 -22.01 -2.37 -17.21
C ASN A 465 -21.08 -3.37 -17.89
N ALA A 466 -21.64 -4.30 -18.67
CA ALA A 466 -20.87 -5.29 -19.41
C ALA A 466 -21.68 -5.91 -20.54
N THR A 467 -21.05 -6.40 -21.60
CA THR A 467 -21.80 -7.14 -22.63
C THR A 467 -22.43 -8.40 -22.05
N THR A 468 -21.79 -9.01 -21.04
CA THR A 468 -22.31 -10.17 -20.33
C THR A 468 -21.93 -10.14 -18.85
N VAL A 469 -22.92 -10.36 -17.99
CA VAL A 469 -22.77 -10.58 -16.56
C VAL A 469 -23.08 -12.05 -16.25
N ASN A 470 -22.06 -12.81 -15.86
CA ASN A 470 -22.20 -14.17 -15.37
C ASN A 470 -22.40 -14.13 -13.85
N LEU A 471 -23.56 -14.57 -13.38
CA LEU A 471 -23.94 -14.52 -11.96
C LEU A 471 -24.13 -15.93 -11.40
N ASN A 472 -23.43 -16.23 -10.31
CA ASN A 472 -23.65 -17.39 -9.46
C ASN A 472 -24.09 -16.90 -8.08
N GLY A 473 -25.34 -17.17 -7.67
CA GLY A 473 -25.90 -16.62 -6.42
C GLY A 473 -26.78 -15.39 -6.65
N GLY A 474 -26.89 -14.50 -5.66
CA GLY A 474 -27.89 -13.42 -5.62
C GLY A 474 -27.31 -11.99 -5.64
N ILE A 475 -28.20 -11.01 -5.68
CA ILE A 475 -27.86 -9.60 -5.45
C ILE A 475 -28.80 -9.07 -4.37
N GLN A 476 -28.23 -8.56 -3.29
CA GLN A 476 -28.91 -7.78 -2.28
C GLN A 476 -28.48 -6.31 -2.42
N ALA A 477 -29.43 -5.44 -2.74
CA ALA A 477 -29.22 -4.01 -2.86
C ALA A 477 -30.26 -3.28 -2.02
N GLY A 478 -29.82 -2.31 -1.20
CA GLY A 478 -30.76 -1.41 -0.52
C GLY A 478 -31.40 -0.38 -1.47
N GLY A 479 -30.86 -0.22 -2.68
CA GLY A 479 -31.39 0.63 -3.74
C GLY A 479 -31.76 -0.16 -5.01
N THR A 480 -31.51 0.43 -6.17
CA THR A 480 -31.78 -0.16 -7.50
C THR A 480 -30.68 -1.14 -7.91
N VAL A 481 -31.05 -2.16 -8.69
CA VAL A 481 -30.12 -3.04 -9.41
C VAL A 481 -30.28 -2.81 -10.91
N GLN A 482 -29.18 -2.43 -11.56
CA GLN A 482 -29.13 -2.21 -13.01
C GLN A 482 -28.01 -3.04 -13.64
N ILE A 483 -28.37 -3.82 -14.65
CA ILE A 483 -27.47 -4.64 -15.45
C ILE A 483 -27.60 -4.18 -16.90
N ASN A 484 -26.59 -3.47 -17.38
CA ASN A 484 -26.53 -2.94 -18.73
C ASN A 484 -25.82 -3.96 -19.63
N GLY A 485 -26.57 -4.96 -20.08
CA GLY A 485 -26.14 -6.05 -20.97
C GLY A 485 -26.89 -7.36 -20.71
N ASN A 486 -26.33 -8.47 -21.18
CA ASN A 486 -26.92 -9.80 -20.96
C ASN A 486 -26.64 -10.31 -19.55
N LEU A 487 -27.59 -11.03 -18.96
CA LEU A 487 -27.44 -11.70 -17.67
C LEU A 487 -27.44 -13.22 -17.89
N VAL A 488 -26.40 -13.91 -17.44
CA VAL A 488 -26.29 -15.37 -17.54
C VAL A 488 -26.17 -15.96 -16.14
N LEU A 489 -27.07 -16.86 -15.79
CA LEU A 489 -27.11 -17.47 -14.47
C LEU A 489 -26.42 -18.83 -14.48
N SER A 490 -25.56 -19.09 -13.50
CA SER A 490 -24.89 -20.38 -13.30
C SER A 490 -25.30 -21.09 -12.02
N GLY A 491 -26.07 -20.42 -11.17
CA GLY A 491 -26.67 -20.97 -9.96
C GLY A 491 -28.03 -20.36 -9.66
N THR A 492 -28.70 -20.83 -8.61
CA THR A 492 -29.97 -20.24 -8.16
C THR A 492 -29.75 -18.79 -7.73
N THR A 493 -30.56 -17.88 -8.27
CA THR A 493 -30.40 -16.44 -8.09
C THR A 493 -31.58 -15.84 -7.35
N THR A 494 -31.26 -15.07 -6.31
CA THR A 494 -32.24 -14.23 -5.60
C THR A 494 -31.84 -12.77 -5.72
N PHE A 495 -32.75 -11.95 -6.21
CA PHE A 495 -32.65 -10.49 -6.14
C PHE A 495 -33.45 -10.01 -4.93
N LEU A 496 -32.75 -9.37 -3.98
CA LEU A 496 -33.31 -8.78 -2.77
C LEU A 496 -33.13 -7.26 -2.84
N ILE A 497 -34.22 -6.53 -3.06
CA ILE A 497 -34.17 -5.12 -3.45
C ILE A 497 -34.84 -4.25 -2.37
N GLY A 498 -34.22 -3.13 -2.02
CA GLY A 498 -34.79 -2.18 -1.06
C GLY A 498 -36.08 -1.51 -1.54
N GLY A 499 -36.77 -0.85 -0.61
CA GLY A 499 -38.08 -0.23 -0.87
C GLY A 499 -38.01 0.81 -1.98
N GLY A 500 -38.89 0.67 -2.98
CA GLY A 500 -38.94 1.55 -4.16
C GLY A 500 -37.80 1.38 -5.17
N GLY A 501 -36.81 0.51 -4.90
CA GLY A 501 -35.73 0.19 -5.83
C GLY A 501 -36.22 -0.58 -7.05
N ASN A 502 -35.58 -0.36 -8.21
CA ASN A 502 -35.90 -1.05 -9.46
C ASN A 502 -34.96 -2.24 -9.70
N LEU A 503 -35.37 -3.17 -10.56
CA LEU A 503 -34.51 -4.17 -11.20
C LEU A 503 -34.59 -4.01 -12.71
N SER A 504 -33.47 -3.72 -13.36
CA SER A 504 -33.40 -3.67 -14.81
C SER A 504 -32.24 -4.50 -15.35
N VAL A 505 -32.54 -5.32 -16.35
CA VAL A 505 -31.58 -5.92 -17.28
C VAL A 505 -31.96 -5.43 -18.68
N THR A 506 -31.00 -4.86 -19.41
CA THR A 506 -31.27 -4.32 -20.75
C THR A 506 -31.13 -5.35 -21.87
N GLY A 507 -30.36 -6.41 -21.66
CA GLY A 507 -30.21 -7.54 -22.58
C GLY A 507 -31.06 -8.76 -22.18
N THR A 508 -30.72 -9.93 -22.73
CA THR A 508 -31.41 -11.19 -22.44
C THR A 508 -30.91 -11.80 -21.11
N THR A 509 -31.84 -12.33 -20.32
CA THR A 509 -31.57 -13.16 -19.15
C THR A 509 -31.59 -14.65 -19.50
N THR A 510 -30.41 -15.27 -19.58
CA THR A 510 -30.25 -16.72 -19.80
C THR A 510 -30.12 -17.44 -18.46
N ALA A 511 -31.17 -18.15 -18.06
CA ALA A 511 -31.25 -18.71 -16.72
C ALA A 511 -30.64 -20.11 -16.57
N ASN A 512 -30.26 -20.81 -17.65
CA ASN A 512 -29.59 -22.12 -17.62
C ASN A 512 -30.21 -23.15 -16.66
N ASN A 513 -31.54 -23.28 -16.69
CA ASN A 513 -32.32 -24.15 -15.80
C ASN A 513 -32.10 -23.84 -14.30
N GLN A 514 -31.78 -22.59 -13.97
CA GLN A 514 -31.70 -22.08 -12.61
C GLN A 514 -33.01 -21.42 -12.19
N ARG A 515 -33.20 -21.31 -10.88
CA ARG A 515 -34.32 -20.57 -10.29
C ARG A 515 -33.97 -19.08 -10.20
N ILE A 516 -34.92 -18.25 -10.62
CA ILE A 516 -34.91 -16.80 -10.41
C ILE A 516 -35.96 -16.46 -9.37
N THR A 517 -35.57 -15.78 -8.30
CA THR A 517 -36.49 -15.25 -7.29
C THR A 517 -36.22 -13.76 -7.09
N ILE A 518 -37.26 -12.93 -7.17
CA ILE A 518 -37.16 -11.49 -6.93
C ILE A 518 -38.10 -11.12 -5.79
N ARG A 519 -37.61 -10.38 -4.80
CA ARG A 519 -38.41 -9.94 -3.65
C ARG A 519 -37.88 -8.66 -3.02
N GLY A 520 -38.75 -7.94 -2.33
CA GLY A 520 -38.36 -6.78 -1.53
C GLY A 520 -37.65 -7.16 -0.23
N ALA A 521 -36.64 -6.39 0.15
CA ALA A 521 -35.92 -6.54 1.42
C ALA A 521 -36.84 -6.24 2.61
N GLY A 522 -37.02 -7.19 3.53
CA GLY A 522 -37.93 -7.02 4.67
C GLY A 522 -39.42 -6.96 4.30
N GLY A 523 -39.81 -7.41 3.10
CA GLY A 523 -41.21 -7.39 2.67
C GLY A 523 -41.73 -6.00 2.31
N VAL A 524 -40.86 -5.12 1.82
CA VAL A 524 -41.24 -3.79 1.29
C VAL A 524 -41.59 -3.88 -0.20
N ALA A 525 -42.44 -2.96 -0.68
CA ALA A 525 -42.74 -2.85 -2.10
C ALA A 525 -41.50 -2.44 -2.89
N ILE A 526 -41.29 -3.09 -4.03
CA ILE A 526 -40.22 -2.77 -5.00
C ILE A 526 -40.82 -2.00 -6.18
N GLY A 527 -39.98 -1.26 -6.89
CA GLY A 527 -40.38 -0.45 -8.03
C GLY A 527 -40.68 -1.30 -9.27
N THR A 528 -40.10 -0.90 -10.40
CA THR A 528 -40.24 -1.60 -11.69
C THR A 528 -39.26 -2.76 -11.78
N ILE A 529 -39.73 -3.90 -12.28
CA ILE A 529 -38.93 -5.07 -12.64
C ILE A 529 -38.95 -5.24 -14.15
N SER A 530 -37.77 -5.35 -14.76
CA SER A 530 -37.58 -5.65 -16.17
C SER A 530 -36.32 -6.49 -16.34
N LEU A 531 -36.44 -7.71 -16.89
CA LEU A 531 -35.29 -8.61 -17.07
C LEU A 531 -34.90 -8.81 -18.55
N GLY A 532 -35.45 -7.99 -19.45
CA GLY A 532 -35.46 -8.29 -20.88
C GLY A 532 -36.16 -9.62 -21.14
N ASP A 533 -35.78 -10.29 -22.21
CA ASP A 533 -36.23 -11.65 -22.50
C ASP A 533 -35.64 -12.61 -21.46
N VAL A 534 -36.45 -13.53 -20.94
CA VAL A 534 -35.99 -14.52 -19.96
C VAL A 534 -36.11 -15.90 -20.56
N VAL A 535 -35.02 -16.63 -20.69
CA VAL A 535 -35.00 -17.95 -21.33
C VAL A 535 -34.48 -19.05 -20.42
N GLY A 536 -35.20 -20.18 -20.41
CA GLY A 536 -34.74 -21.42 -19.81
C GLY A 536 -34.66 -21.40 -18.28
N ALA A 537 -35.48 -20.63 -17.58
CA ALA A 537 -35.50 -20.67 -16.11
C ALA A 537 -36.19 -21.94 -15.61
N ASN A 538 -35.71 -22.55 -14.52
CA ASN A 538 -36.42 -23.65 -13.86
C ASN A 538 -37.67 -23.14 -13.14
N LEU A 539 -37.54 -22.02 -12.45
CA LEU A 539 -38.65 -21.33 -11.82
C LEU A 539 -38.39 -19.83 -11.97
N PHE A 540 -39.37 -19.12 -12.50
CA PHE A 540 -39.42 -17.68 -12.47
C PHE A 540 -40.41 -17.23 -11.40
N ARG A 541 -39.91 -16.68 -10.28
CA ARG A 541 -40.74 -16.28 -9.15
C ARG A 541 -40.52 -14.82 -8.79
N ILE A 542 -41.62 -14.07 -8.68
CA ILE A 542 -41.64 -12.76 -8.01
C ILE A 542 -42.47 -12.93 -6.74
N ASP A 543 -41.79 -12.91 -5.60
CA ASP A 543 -42.35 -13.23 -4.29
C ASP A 543 -42.55 -11.97 -3.45
N SER A 544 -43.61 -11.23 -3.75
CA SER A 544 -44.11 -10.17 -2.87
C SER A 544 -45.12 -10.77 -1.89
N SER A 545 -44.67 -11.27 -0.75
CA SER A 545 -45.57 -11.76 0.30
C SER A 545 -46.23 -10.58 1.06
N GLY A 546 -47.48 -10.23 0.72
CA GLY A 546 -48.36 -9.33 1.48
C GLY A 546 -48.03 -7.83 1.36
N ALA A 547 -49.00 -7.00 0.92
CA ALA A 547 -48.94 -5.52 0.77
C ALA A 547 -47.74 -4.91 -0.02
N ALA A 548 -46.78 -5.72 -0.43
CA ALA A 548 -45.46 -5.35 -0.92
C ALA A 548 -45.26 -5.72 -2.40
N THR A 549 -46.31 -5.55 -3.21
CA THR A 549 -46.27 -5.86 -4.64
C THR A 549 -45.22 -5.01 -5.35
N ALA A 550 -44.50 -5.62 -6.30
CA ALA A 550 -43.77 -4.84 -7.30
C ALA A 550 -44.75 -3.86 -7.96
N GLY A 551 -44.34 -2.60 -8.11
CA GLY A 551 -45.17 -1.57 -8.74
C GLY A 551 -45.57 -1.99 -10.15
N THR A 552 -44.57 -2.29 -10.97
CA THR A 552 -44.73 -2.75 -12.35
C THR A 552 -43.78 -3.91 -12.64
N VAL A 553 -44.27 -4.96 -13.30
CA VAL A 553 -43.45 -6.08 -13.79
C VAL A 553 -43.61 -6.21 -15.29
N ASN A 554 -42.51 -6.04 -16.02
CA ASN A 554 -42.45 -6.28 -17.47
C ASN A 554 -42.16 -7.77 -17.73
N LEU A 555 -43.03 -8.44 -18.47
CA LEU A 555 -42.99 -9.88 -18.76
C LEU A 555 -42.78 -10.14 -20.26
N ASN A 556 -41.78 -9.49 -20.84
CA ASN A 556 -41.48 -9.59 -22.27
C ASN A 556 -40.73 -10.91 -22.53
N ASP A 557 -41.24 -11.73 -23.45
CA ASP A 557 -40.67 -13.01 -23.90
C ASP A 557 -40.04 -13.86 -22.77
N LEU A 558 -40.89 -14.26 -21.83
CA LEU A 558 -40.55 -15.08 -20.66
C LEU A 558 -40.82 -16.57 -20.94
N SER A 559 -39.77 -17.39 -20.86
CA SER A 559 -39.81 -18.84 -20.94
C SER A 559 -39.16 -19.48 -19.71
N ALA A 560 -39.97 -20.21 -18.95
CA ALA A 560 -39.52 -20.94 -17.76
C ALA A 560 -40.21 -22.31 -17.66
N LEU A 561 -39.74 -23.17 -16.76
CA LEU A 561 -40.44 -24.41 -16.42
C LEU A 561 -41.74 -24.07 -15.68
N ASP A 562 -41.67 -23.26 -14.62
CA ASP A 562 -42.81 -22.74 -13.86
C ASP A 562 -42.71 -21.21 -13.66
N ILE A 563 -43.85 -20.51 -13.72
CA ILE A 563 -43.93 -19.05 -13.67
C ILE A 563 -44.93 -18.62 -12.59
N ILE A 564 -44.44 -17.86 -11.60
CA ILE A 564 -45.23 -17.34 -10.49
C ILE A 564 -44.90 -15.86 -10.30
N VAL A 565 -45.79 -14.99 -10.76
CA VAL A 565 -45.59 -13.53 -10.71
C VAL A 565 -46.68 -12.89 -9.87
N ARG A 566 -46.25 -12.09 -8.89
CA ARG A 566 -47.13 -11.27 -8.04
C ARG A 566 -46.68 -9.81 -8.14
N GLY A 567 -47.56 -8.94 -8.62
CA GLY A 567 -47.30 -7.51 -8.83
C GLY A 567 -48.59 -6.71 -8.85
N ASN A 568 -48.51 -5.38 -8.76
CA ASN A 568 -49.70 -4.53 -8.85
C ASN A 568 -50.14 -4.40 -10.32
N VAL A 569 -49.18 -4.02 -11.17
CA VAL A 569 -49.33 -3.95 -12.63
C VAL A 569 -48.34 -4.92 -13.26
N LEU A 570 -48.84 -5.73 -14.19
CA LEU A 570 -48.07 -6.62 -15.04
C LEU A 570 -48.21 -6.11 -16.47
N THR A 571 -47.11 -5.93 -17.17
CA THR A 571 -47.08 -5.49 -18.57
C THR A 571 -46.45 -6.59 -19.41
N THR A 572 -46.93 -6.73 -20.64
CA THR A 572 -46.42 -7.71 -21.59
C THR A 572 -46.67 -7.21 -23.00
N ASP A 573 -45.71 -7.43 -23.89
CA ASP A 573 -45.81 -7.15 -25.33
C ASP A 573 -45.44 -8.38 -26.19
N GLY A 574 -45.26 -9.55 -25.56
CA GLY A 574 -44.83 -10.78 -26.23
C GLY A 574 -45.36 -12.06 -25.59
N THR A 575 -44.48 -13.05 -25.49
CA THR A 575 -44.86 -14.42 -25.08
C THR A 575 -44.49 -14.72 -23.63
N VAL A 576 -45.38 -15.38 -22.90
CA VAL A 576 -45.13 -15.93 -21.57
C VAL A 576 -45.43 -17.42 -21.61
N THR A 577 -44.39 -18.24 -21.56
CA THR A 577 -44.48 -19.69 -21.77
C THR A 577 -43.94 -20.47 -20.57
N ALA A 578 -44.81 -21.25 -19.94
CA ALA A 578 -44.41 -22.29 -19.00
C ALA A 578 -44.23 -23.63 -19.72
N THR A 579 -43.01 -24.16 -19.73
CA THR A 579 -42.67 -25.37 -20.49
C THR A 579 -43.01 -26.67 -19.75
N GLY A 580 -43.04 -26.64 -18.41
CA GLY A 580 -43.34 -27.85 -17.63
C GLY A 580 -44.26 -27.65 -16.43
N GLY A 581 -44.64 -26.41 -16.10
CA GLY A 581 -45.40 -26.03 -14.91
C GLY A 581 -46.54 -25.07 -15.24
N ASN A 582 -46.80 -24.11 -14.34
CA ASN A 582 -47.92 -23.17 -14.42
C ASN A 582 -47.49 -21.81 -14.96
N VAL A 583 -48.47 -21.07 -15.47
CA VAL A 583 -48.41 -19.61 -15.58
C VAL A 583 -49.37 -19.04 -14.54
N PHE A 584 -48.84 -18.42 -13.48
CA PHE A 584 -49.63 -17.74 -12.46
C PHE A 584 -49.29 -16.25 -12.41
N LEU A 585 -50.24 -15.41 -12.82
CA LEU A 585 -50.11 -13.96 -12.84
C LEU A 585 -51.13 -13.34 -11.87
N ALA A 586 -50.62 -12.79 -10.76
CA ALA A 586 -51.41 -12.07 -9.78
C ALA A 586 -51.09 -10.58 -9.83
N GLY A 587 -51.88 -9.84 -10.59
CA GLY A 587 -51.78 -8.40 -10.82
C GLY A 587 -52.67 -8.00 -12.00
N ASN A 588 -52.91 -6.70 -12.19
CA ASN A 588 -53.59 -6.21 -13.39
C ASN A 588 -52.66 -6.35 -14.59
N LEU A 589 -53.10 -7.09 -15.60
CA LEU A 589 -52.34 -7.34 -16.83
C LEU A 589 -52.70 -6.29 -17.90
N THR A 590 -51.71 -5.51 -18.32
CA THR A 590 -51.80 -4.55 -19.40
C THR A 590 -51.04 -5.08 -20.62
N LEU A 591 -51.72 -5.20 -21.75
CA LEU A 591 -51.12 -5.61 -23.01
C LEU A 591 -50.59 -4.36 -23.72
N ASN A 592 -49.28 -4.33 -23.96
CA ASN A 592 -48.58 -3.31 -24.75
C ASN A 592 -48.30 -3.78 -26.19
N GLY A 593 -48.58 -5.04 -26.47
CA GLY A 593 -48.43 -5.71 -27.76
C GLY A 593 -49.26 -7.00 -27.78
N ASN A 594 -49.26 -7.67 -28.93
CA ASN A 594 -49.92 -8.97 -29.06
C ASN A 594 -49.30 -9.97 -28.08
N THR A 595 -50.13 -10.56 -27.24
CA THR A 595 -49.67 -11.33 -26.08
C THR A 595 -50.10 -12.78 -26.20
N SER A 596 -49.18 -13.70 -25.90
CA SER A 596 -49.49 -15.12 -25.79
C SER A 596 -49.12 -15.64 -24.41
N LEU A 597 -50.09 -16.14 -23.64
CA LEU A 597 -49.87 -16.86 -22.40
C LEU A 597 -50.02 -18.35 -22.68
N SER A 598 -48.91 -19.09 -22.61
CA SER A 598 -48.90 -20.50 -22.96
C SER A 598 -48.34 -21.36 -21.86
N LYS A 599 -48.89 -22.56 -21.77
CA LYS A 599 -48.29 -23.69 -21.09
C LYS A 599 -48.19 -24.83 -22.09
N THR A 600 -47.00 -25.39 -22.25
CA THR A 600 -46.75 -26.48 -23.21
C THR A 600 -46.58 -27.85 -22.55
N SER A 601 -46.58 -27.94 -21.21
CA SER A 601 -46.48 -29.22 -20.52
C SER A 601 -47.66 -30.14 -20.86
N GLY A 602 -47.39 -31.42 -21.12
CA GLY A 602 -48.44 -32.43 -21.35
C GLY A 602 -49.32 -32.75 -20.13
N SER A 603 -48.96 -32.29 -18.93
CA SER A 603 -49.70 -32.53 -17.68
C SER A 603 -51.04 -31.78 -17.65
N SER A 604 -52.12 -32.43 -17.23
CA SER A 604 -53.43 -31.80 -17.01
C SER A 604 -53.54 -31.04 -15.69
N LEU A 605 -52.59 -31.23 -14.77
CA LEU A 605 -52.61 -30.62 -13.43
C LEU A 605 -52.18 -29.14 -13.41
N HIS A 606 -51.47 -28.69 -14.44
CA HIS A 606 -50.97 -27.33 -14.50
C HIS A 606 -51.91 -26.39 -15.26
N TYR A 607 -51.81 -25.09 -15.00
CA TYR A 607 -52.76 -24.10 -15.48
C TYR A 607 -52.13 -22.82 -16.03
N VAL A 608 -52.94 -22.05 -16.76
CA VAL A 608 -52.74 -20.60 -16.96
C VAL A 608 -53.77 -19.87 -16.12
N ARG A 609 -53.33 -19.03 -15.19
CA ARG A 609 -54.19 -18.27 -14.28
C ARG A 609 -53.81 -16.81 -14.22
N VAL A 610 -54.79 -15.94 -14.45
CA VAL A 610 -54.67 -14.49 -14.28
C VAL A 610 -55.71 -14.02 -13.27
N VAL A 611 -55.25 -13.36 -12.20
CA VAL A 611 -56.13 -12.94 -11.10
C VAL A 611 -56.70 -11.54 -11.29
N GLY A 612 -55.90 -10.60 -11.82
CA GLY A 612 -56.29 -9.21 -12.03
C GLY A 612 -56.94 -8.97 -13.39
N THR A 613 -57.33 -7.72 -13.64
CA THR A 613 -57.96 -7.32 -14.91
C THR A 613 -57.01 -7.51 -16.09
N ILE A 614 -57.55 -7.75 -17.28
CA ILE A 614 -56.75 -7.81 -18.52
C ILE A 614 -57.23 -6.71 -19.46
N ASN A 615 -56.36 -5.79 -19.87
CA ASN A 615 -56.70 -4.66 -20.75
C ASN A 615 -55.61 -4.37 -21.79
N GLY A 616 -56.00 -3.81 -22.94
CA GLY A 616 -55.08 -3.33 -23.97
C GLY A 616 -55.63 -3.60 -25.38
N ALA A 617 -55.38 -2.70 -26.33
CA ALA A 617 -55.94 -2.76 -27.69
C ALA A 617 -55.23 -3.77 -28.61
N PHE A 618 -54.85 -4.93 -28.07
CA PHE A 618 -54.04 -5.95 -28.73
C PHE A 618 -54.69 -7.33 -28.66
N ASP A 619 -54.14 -8.27 -29.42
CA ASP A 619 -54.58 -9.66 -29.40
C ASP A 619 -54.09 -10.38 -28.13
N LEU A 620 -54.98 -11.17 -27.54
CA LEU A 620 -54.65 -12.07 -26.43
C LEU A 620 -54.84 -13.52 -26.87
N ASN A 621 -53.78 -14.31 -26.81
CA ASN A 621 -53.84 -15.76 -26.99
C ASN A 621 -53.52 -16.47 -25.67
N ILE A 622 -54.40 -17.34 -25.21
CA ILE A 622 -54.16 -18.19 -24.04
C ILE A 622 -54.25 -19.65 -24.48
N ASN A 623 -53.15 -20.39 -24.31
CA ASN A 623 -53.09 -21.82 -24.58
C ASN A 623 -52.61 -22.59 -23.35
N SER A 624 -53.54 -23.24 -22.66
CA SER A 624 -53.26 -24.01 -21.44
C SER A 624 -52.82 -25.45 -21.71
N GLY A 625 -52.64 -25.85 -22.97
CA GLY A 625 -52.36 -27.23 -23.37
C GLY A 625 -53.41 -28.18 -22.82
N ASN A 626 -53.03 -29.32 -22.23
CA ASN A 626 -53.95 -30.24 -21.56
C ASN A 626 -54.53 -29.73 -20.22
N GLY A 627 -54.17 -28.50 -19.81
CA GLY A 627 -54.46 -27.95 -18.49
C GLY A 627 -55.75 -27.14 -18.39
N VAL A 628 -55.80 -26.32 -17.35
CA VAL A 628 -56.93 -25.45 -17.03
C VAL A 628 -56.59 -23.98 -17.29
N THR A 629 -57.55 -23.20 -17.78
CA THR A 629 -57.48 -21.74 -17.80
C THR A 629 -58.35 -21.15 -16.70
N VAL A 630 -57.83 -20.19 -15.92
CA VAL A 630 -58.58 -19.52 -14.84
C VAL A 630 -58.45 -18.00 -14.95
N LEU A 631 -59.56 -17.29 -15.18
CA LEU A 631 -59.62 -15.84 -15.31
C LEU A 631 -60.65 -15.28 -14.34
N THR A 632 -60.21 -14.51 -13.34
CA THR A 632 -61.07 -14.13 -12.21
C THR A 632 -61.53 -12.67 -12.18
N ALA A 633 -61.01 -11.82 -13.06
CA ALA A 633 -61.34 -10.39 -13.13
C ALA A 633 -61.59 -9.92 -14.57
N GLY A 634 -62.25 -8.78 -14.72
CA GLY A 634 -62.76 -8.29 -16.01
C GLY A 634 -61.71 -8.18 -17.12
N ILE A 635 -62.12 -8.51 -18.35
CA ILE A 635 -61.26 -8.58 -19.53
C ILE A 635 -61.77 -7.57 -20.57
N GLY A 636 -60.92 -6.65 -20.99
CA GLY A 636 -61.23 -5.58 -21.95
C GLY A 636 -62.12 -4.46 -21.39
N GLY A 637 -62.29 -4.39 -20.06
CA GLY A 637 -63.26 -3.48 -19.42
C GLY A 637 -62.87 -1.99 -19.47
N VAL A 638 -61.57 -1.69 -19.41
CA VAL A 638 -61.04 -0.31 -19.53
C VAL A 638 -60.64 -0.01 -20.96
N THR A 639 -59.94 -0.95 -21.59
CA THR A 639 -59.54 -0.88 -23.00
C THR A 639 -59.86 -2.23 -23.64
N PRO A 640 -60.87 -2.30 -24.53
CA PRO A 640 -61.25 -3.53 -25.22
C PRO A 640 -60.05 -4.18 -25.91
N LEU A 641 -60.02 -5.53 -25.88
CA LEU A 641 -59.01 -6.29 -26.61
C LEU A 641 -59.31 -6.25 -28.11
N ASN A 642 -58.28 -6.38 -28.96
CA ASN A 642 -58.50 -6.48 -30.41
C ASN A 642 -59.18 -7.83 -30.75
N SER A 643 -58.59 -8.92 -30.27
CA SER A 643 -59.19 -10.24 -30.29
C SER A 643 -58.73 -11.06 -29.07
N ALA A 644 -59.47 -12.12 -28.75
CA ALA A 644 -59.05 -13.06 -27.72
C ALA A 644 -59.28 -14.50 -28.17
N THR A 645 -58.24 -15.33 -28.06
CA THR A 645 -58.29 -16.78 -28.29
C THR A 645 -57.93 -17.48 -26.99
N ILE A 646 -58.84 -18.30 -26.46
CA ILE A 646 -58.64 -19.07 -25.22
C ILE A 646 -58.84 -20.54 -25.55
N SER A 647 -57.78 -21.33 -25.39
CA SER A 647 -57.77 -22.77 -25.66
C SER A 647 -57.22 -23.54 -24.46
N SER A 648 -57.93 -24.60 -24.10
CA SER A 648 -57.47 -25.58 -23.12
C SER A 648 -57.99 -26.97 -23.49
N GLY A 649 -57.26 -28.00 -23.09
CA GLY A 649 -57.66 -29.41 -23.16
C GLY A 649 -58.47 -29.85 -21.95
N GLY A 650 -58.30 -29.16 -20.81
CA GLY A 650 -59.09 -29.32 -19.58
C GLY A 650 -60.20 -28.28 -19.48
N LEU A 651 -60.41 -27.70 -18.29
CA LEU A 651 -61.49 -26.74 -18.03
C LEU A 651 -61.07 -25.29 -18.30
N ASN A 652 -62.04 -24.44 -18.62
CA ASN A 652 -61.89 -22.98 -18.61
C ASN A 652 -62.86 -22.37 -17.59
N PHE A 653 -62.33 -21.69 -16.57
CA PHE A 653 -63.11 -20.93 -15.60
C PHE A 653 -63.09 -19.45 -15.95
N LEU A 654 -64.24 -18.94 -16.40
CA LEU A 654 -64.48 -17.52 -16.63
C LEU A 654 -65.61 -17.05 -15.71
N THR A 655 -65.30 -16.13 -14.81
CA THR A 655 -66.29 -15.59 -13.85
C THR A 655 -66.73 -14.17 -14.17
N VAL A 656 -66.32 -13.63 -15.32
CA VAL A 656 -66.39 -12.20 -15.66
C VAL A 656 -66.62 -11.96 -17.16
N PRO A 657 -67.15 -10.79 -17.57
CA PRO A 657 -67.30 -10.44 -18.99
C PRO A 657 -65.96 -10.30 -19.72
N ILE A 658 -65.99 -10.60 -21.03
CA ILE A 658 -64.91 -10.36 -21.99
C ILE A 658 -65.39 -9.34 -23.02
N VAL A 659 -64.62 -8.28 -23.23
CA VAL A 659 -64.88 -7.24 -24.24
C VAL A 659 -63.76 -7.27 -25.29
N VAL A 660 -64.14 -7.60 -26.54
CA VAL A 660 -63.26 -7.60 -27.72
C VAL A 660 -63.89 -6.74 -28.82
N THR A 661 -63.07 -6.20 -29.73
CA THR A 661 -63.57 -5.43 -30.89
C THR A 661 -63.75 -6.27 -32.14
N ASN A 662 -62.93 -7.30 -32.36
CA ASN A 662 -63.00 -8.17 -33.53
C ASN A 662 -63.50 -9.58 -33.21
N GLY A 663 -62.58 -10.48 -32.80
CA GLY A 663 -62.85 -11.91 -32.71
C GLY A 663 -62.70 -12.45 -31.29
N PHE A 664 -63.60 -13.34 -30.90
CA PHE A 664 -63.46 -14.15 -29.70
C PHE A 664 -63.55 -15.63 -30.05
N THR A 665 -62.50 -16.39 -29.72
CA THR A 665 -62.46 -17.85 -29.90
C THR A 665 -62.28 -18.51 -28.55
N TRP A 666 -63.16 -19.47 -28.23
CA TRP A 666 -63.09 -20.28 -27.02
C TRP A 666 -63.06 -21.76 -27.42
N THR A 667 -62.02 -22.48 -27.00
CA THR A 667 -61.92 -23.94 -27.16
C THR A 667 -61.68 -24.60 -25.80
N VAL A 668 -62.46 -25.65 -25.52
CA VAL A 668 -62.35 -26.52 -24.34
C VAL A 668 -62.28 -27.95 -24.85
N GLY A 669 -61.23 -28.65 -24.45
CA GLY A 669 -61.04 -30.05 -24.78
C GLY A 669 -61.90 -30.97 -23.93
N THR A 670 -61.95 -32.23 -24.36
CA THR A 670 -62.79 -33.27 -23.75
C THR A 670 -62.21 -33.88 -22.47
N ASN A 671 -61.01 -33.45 -22.04
CA ASN A 671 -60.34 -34.06 -20.89
C ASN A 671 -60.76 -33.45 -19.54
N GLY A 672 -61.54 -32.37 -19.56
CA GLY A 672 -62.15 -31.76 -18.37
C GLY A 672 -63.65 -32.01 -18.33
N ASN A 673 -64.09 -33.00 -17.55
CA ASN A 673 -65.44 -33.04 -17.00
C ASN A 673 -65.41 -32.46 -15.59
#